data_AF-A0A5N4CWP8-F1
#
_entry.id   AF-A0A5N4CWP8-F1
#
_cell.length_a   1.000
_cell.length_b   1.000
_cell.length_c   1.000
_cell.angle_alpha   90.00
_cell.angle_beta   90.00
_cell.angle_gamma   90.00
#
_symmetry.space_group_name_H-M   'P 1'
#
loop_
_entity.id
_entity.type
_entity.pdbx_description
1 polymer ?
#
loop_
_entity_poly.entity_id
_entity_poly.type
_entity_poly.pdbx_seq_one_letter_code
_entity_poly.pdbx_strand_id
1 'polypeptide(L)'
;MSGGVYGGDEVGALVFDIGSFSVRAGYAGEDCPKADFPTTVGLLAAEEGGGLELEGEKEKKGKIFHIDTNALHVPRDGAEVMSPLKNGMIEDWECFRAILDHTYSKHVKSEPNLHPVLMSEAPWNTRAKREKLTELMFEQYNIPAFFLCKTAVLTAFANGRSTGLVLDSGATHTTAIPVHDGYVLQQGIVKSPLAGDFISMQCRELFQEMAIDIIPPYMIAAKEVIQDFQASVLQVSDSPYDEQVAAQMPTVHYEMPNGYNTDYGAERLRIPEGLFDPSNVKGLSGNTMLGVGHVVTTSIGMCDIDIRPGLYGSVIVTGGNTLLQGFTDRLNRELSQKTPPSMRLKLIASNSTMERKFSPWIGGSILASLTIYKRVEGTQQGRLEEEEEDREEGVEPSAHFCPMELRGPEPLGSRPARQNLGFWAVAGRRAAPYLVLIALLIFTGAFLLGYVAFRGSCQACGDDVLVVSEDLNHELGADSHQGTLYWSDLQAMFLQLLGEGHLEDNIRQTSLRQRMAGSAGMAALAQDIREALLHQQLDHVWMDTHYVGLQFPDPDHPNTLHWVNASGRPEEQLPLEDPDVYCPYSATGNATGELVYAHYGRSEDLQDLRARGVEPTGRLLLVRLGMINFAQKVASAQDFGARGVLIYPDPADFSQGPHKISLSSHRAVYGHVHLGTGDPYTPGFPSFNQTQFPPVQSSGLPSIPAQPISADIASLLLRKLEGPVAPQEWQGHLPVSPYRLGPGPGLHLGVNNHRASTPISNIFGCIEGRSEPDHYVVIGAQRDAWGPGAAKSAVGTAILLELVRTFSSMVSNGFRPRRSLLFISWDGGDFGSVGSTEWLEGYLSVLHLKAVVYVSLDNAVLGDDKFHAKTSPLLISLIENILKQARAGPAAGDEGKVDSPNRSGQTLYEQVVFNNHSWEAEVIRPLPMDSSAYSFTAFAGVPAVEFSFTEQDGPAYPFLHTKEDTYENLHRVLRGRLPAVAQAVAQLAGQLLIRLSHDHLLPLDFGRYGDVVLRHIGSLNEFSGDLKARGLTLQWVYSARGDYIRAAEKLRKEIYSSEESDERLTRMYNVRIMRGVDQQSQKRSPVEEQRGVGLRSYLIPFSAQVEFYFLSQYVSPADSPFRHIFLGRGDHTLGALLDHVRLLRSGGSGALGAVSSQVVPGLGFQESRFRRQLALLTWTLQGAANALSGDVWNIDNNF
;
A
#
# COMPACT_ATOMS: atom_id res chain seq x y z
N MET A 1 29.44 36.93 0.43
CA MET A 1 29.34 35.95 -0.67
C MET A 1 30.07 34.68 -0.23
N SER A 2 29.31 33.73 0.31
CA SER A 2 29.72 32.36 0.65
C SER A 2 28.41 31.58 0.80
N GLY A 3 27.85 31.14 -0.33
CA GLY A 3 26.61 30.37 -0.36
C GLY A 3 26.94 28.89 -0.20
N GLY A 4 27.16 28.46 1.04
CA GLY A 4 27.38 27.06 1.39
C GLY A 4 26.61 26.75 2.67
N VAL A 5 25.82 25.68 2.60
CA VAL A 5 25.10 25.02 3.70
C VAL A 5 23.84 25.76 4.19
N TYR A 6 22.72 25.48 3.51
CA TYR A 6 21.39 25.50 4.14
C TYR A 6 21.13 24.11 4.72
N GLY A 7 20.72 24.05 5.99
CA GLY A 7 20.60 22.82 6.78
C GLY A 7 19.45 21.90 6.37
N GLY A 8 19.72 20.61 6.58
CA GLY A 8 18.81 19.46 6.41
C GLY A 8 19.63 18.24 5.98
N ASP A 9 19.83 17.27 6.88
CA ASP A 9 20.58 16.02 6.65
C ASP A 9 19.87 15.09 5.62
N GLU A 10 19.79 15.48 4.35
CA GLU A 10 19.33 14.61 3.26
C GLU A 10 20.30 14.64 2.09
N VAL A 11 20.85 13.48 1.74
CA VAL A 11 21.67 13.29 0.55
C VAL A 11 20.72 13.05 -0.64
N GLY A 12 20.55 14.05 -1.50
CA GLY A 12 19.63 13.97 -2.64
C GLY A 12 20.16 13.07 -3.77
N ALA A 13 19.31 12.21 -4.34
CA ALA A 13 19.65 11.42 -5.53
C ALA A 13 19.89 12.32 -6.75
N LEU A 14 20.79 11.92 -7.65
CA LEU A 14 20.99 12.56 -8.93
C LEU A 14 20.22 11.83 -10.02
N VAL A 15 19.58 12.58 -10.90
CA VAL A 15 18.92 12.03 -12.08
C VAL A 15 19.76 12.40 -13.30
N PHE A 16 19.85 11.50 -14.27
CA PHE A 16 20.47 11.70 -15.58
C PHE A 16 19.51 11.24 -16.68
N ASP A 17 19.02 12.18 -17.47
CA ASP A 17 18.22 11.91 -18.66
C ASP A 17 19.08 12.16 -19.92
N ILE A 18 19.58 11.08 -20.52
CA ILE A 18 20.48 11.12 -21.66
C ILE A 18 19.66 11.04 -22.95
N GLY A 19 19.23 12.19 -23.46
CA GLY A 19 18.53 12.29 -24.75
C GLY A 19 19.48 12.27 -25.95
N SER A 20 18.96 11.94 -27.14
CA SER A 20 19.75 12.04 -28.39
C SER A 20 20.20 13.46 -28.72
N PHE A 21 19.45 14.47 -28.27
CA PHE A 21 19.69 15.89 -28.55
C PHE A 21 20.40 16.61 -27.41
N SER A 22 19.87 16.50 -26.19
CA SER A 22 20.45 17.10 -25.00
C SER A 22 20.52 16.14 -23.82
N VAL A 23 21.56 16.33 -23.01
CA VAL A 23 21.78 15.69 -21.73
C VAL A 23 21.18 16.56 -20.65
N ARG A 24 20.38 15.95 -19.78
CA ARG A 24 19.71 16.62 -18.67
C ARG A 24 20.12 15.97 -17.35
N ALA A 25 20.58 16.76 -16.40
CA ALA A 25 21.05 16.24 -15.11
C ALA A 25 20.79 17.25 -13.97
N GLY A 26 20.69 16.77 -12.73
CA GLY A 26 20.22 17.57 -11.59
C GLY A 26 19.79 16.72 -10.41
N TYR A 27 19.35 17.38 -9.34
CA TYR A 27 18.91 16.69 -8.13
C TYR A 27 17.46 16.25 -8.25
N ALA A 28 17.15 15.08 -7.69
CA ALA A 28 15.79 14.59 -7.58
C ALA A 28 14.93 15.56 -6.73
N GLY A 29 13.69 15.78 -7.14
CA GLY A 29 12.78 16.76 -6.52
C GLY A 29 12.89 18.17 -7.09
N GLU A 30 13.82 18.44 -8.01
CA GLU A 30 13.87 19.71 -8.76
C GLU A 30 12.88 19.70 -9.94
N ASP A 31 12.18 20.82 -10.15
CA ASP A 31 11.20 21.02 -11.23
C ASP A 31 11.84 21.11 -12.64
N CYS A 32 13.12 21.45 -12.70
CA CYS A 32 13.89 21.58 -13.94
C CYS A 32 15.30 21.02 -13.77
N PRO A 33 15.91 20.48 -14.83
CA PRO A 33 17.26 19.95 -14.73
C PRO A 33 18.26 21.08 -14.47
N LYS A 34 19.21 20.85 -13.56
CA LYS A 34 20.31 21.77 -13.25
C LYS A 34 21.28 21.96 -14.43
N ALA A 35 21.37 20.95 -15.31
CA ALA A 35 22.13 20.97 -16.56
C ALA A 35 21.20 20.63 -17.72
N ASP A 36 21.19 21.44 -18.79
CA ASP A 36 20.63 21.11 -20.11
C ASP A 36 21.65 21.58 -21.16
N PHE A 37 22.37 20.64 -21.77
CA PHE A 37 23.39 20.94 -22.78
C PHE A 37 23.39 19.87 -23.89
N PRO A 38 23.92 20.17 -25.09
CA PRO A 38 23.89 19.23 -26.22
C PRO A 38 24.60 17.91 -25.89
N THR A 39 24.01 16.79 -26.34
CA THR A 39 24.63 15.45 -26.22
C THR A 39 25.85 15.30 -27.13
N THR A 40 25.99 16.17 -28.12
CA THR A 40 27.10 16.18 -29.07
C THR A 40 28.35 16.81 -28.46
N VAL A 41 29.53 16.28 -28.79
CA VAL A 41 30.82 16.70 -28.24
C VAL A 41 31.77 17.09 -29.37
N GLY A 42 32.53 18.17 -29.16
CA GLY A 42 33.62 18.57 -30.04
C GLY A 42 34.89 17.77 -29.74
N LEU A 43 35.46 17.12 -30.73
CA LEU A 43 36.70 16.35 -30.65
C LEU A 43 37.80 17.08 -31.41
N LEU A 44 38.92 17.34 -30.73
CA LEU A 44 40.15 17.81 -31.39
C LEU A 44 41.21 16.71 -31.31
N ALA A 45 41.72 16.28 -32.47
CA ALA A 45 42.87 15.39 -32.52
C ALA A 45 44.10 16.15 -32.01
N ALA A 46 44.85 15.59 -31.05
CA ALA A 46 46.07 16.22 -30.57
C ALA A 46 47.09 16.29 -31.70
N GLU A 47 47.50 17.50 -32.12
CA GLU A 47 48.56 17.67 -33.12
C GLU A 47 49.92 17.23 -32.55
N GLU A 48 50.66 16.42 -33.33
CA GLU A 48 52.07 16.12 -33.10
C GLU A 48 52.94 17.35 -33.43
N GLY A 49 53.15 18.23 -32.45
CA GLY A 49 53.87 19.51 -32.65
C GLY A 49 55.15 19.69 -31.82
N GLY A 50 56.27 19.13 -32.31
CA GLY A 50 57.59 19.77 -32.41
C GLY A 50 58.20 20.61 -31.27
N GLY A 51 58.58 19.99 -30.13
CA GLY A 51 59.45 20.62 -29.12
C GLY A 51 60.49 19.63 -28.58
N LEU A 52 61.77 20.06 -28.50
CA LEU A 52 62.97 19.24 -28.28
C LEU A 52 62.83 18.08 -27.27
N GLU A 53 63.24 16.90 -27.71
CA GLU A 53 63.32 15.65 -26.94
C GLU A 53 64.27 15.78 -25.76
N LEU A 54 63.75 15.54 -24.56
CA LEU A 54 64.51 15.02 -23.41
C LEU A 54 63.89 13.67 -23.05
N GLU A 55 64.74 12.65 -23.06
CA GLU A 55 64.38 11.24 -22.83
C GLU A 55 63.69 11.05 -21.47
N GLY A 56 62.41 10.68 -21.51
CA GLY A 56 61.61 10.30 -20.34
C GLY A 56 60.13 10.23 -20.68
N GLU A 57 59.64 9.00 -20.86
CA GLU A 57 58.22 8.60 -20.92
C GLU A 57 57.32 9.32 -21.96
N LYS A 58 57.02 8.60 -23.05
CA LYS A 58 55.91 8.94 -23.96
C LYS A 58 54.57 8.74 -23.24
N GLU A 59 54.11 9.72 -22.48
CA GLU A 59 52.69 9.81 -22.14
C GLU A 59 51.89 9.96 -23.44
N LYS A 60 51.02 8.99 -23.74
CA LYS A 60 50.02 9.11 -24.80
C LYS A 60 49.09 10.27 -24.44
N LYS A 61 49.31 11.46 -25.02
CA LYS A 61 48.38 12.59 -24.89
C LYS A 61 47.01 12.18 -25.42
N GLY A 62 46.02 12.10 -24.53
CA GLY A 62 44.65 11.69 -24.85
C GLY A 62 43.90 12.69 -25.72
N LYS A 63 42.81 12.24 -26.34
CA LYS A 63 41.84 13.06 -27.11
C LYS A 63 41.31 14.20 -26.24
N ILE A 64 41.17 15.40 -26.82
CA ILE A 64 40.61 16.57 -26.11
C ILE A 64 39.13 16.71 -26.47
N PHE A 65 38.26 16.65 -25.45
CA PHE A 65 36.81 16.80 -25.58
C PHE A 65 36.35 18.22 -25.19
N HIS A 66 35.57 18.84 -26.06
CA HIS A 66 34.91 20.13 -25.85
C HIS A 66 33.40 19.91 -25.70
N ILE A 67 32.92 20.06 -24.48
CA ILE A 67 31.53 19.77 -24.07
C ILE A 67 30.91 21.06 -23.55
N ASP A 68 29.59 21.19 -23.71
CA ASP A 68 28.76 22.38 -23.48
C ASP A 68 28.61 23.30 -24.71
N THR A 69 27.47 23.96 -24.78
CA THR A 69 27.03 24.86 -25.85
C THR A 69 28.09 25.92 -26.14
N ASN A 70 28.64 26.53 -25.08
CA ASN A 70 29.66 27.57 -25.20
C ASN A 70 30.97 27.02 -25.80
N ALA A 71 31.38 25.81 -25.40
CA ALA A 71 32.62 25.21 -25.88
C ALA A 71 32.51 24.76 -27.34
N LEU A 72 31.36 24.18 -27.73
CA LEU A 72 31.05 23.78 -29.11
C LEU A 72 30.99 24.98 -30.08
N HIS A 73 30.64 26.16 -29.56
CA HIS A 73 30.55 27.38 -30.34
C HIS A 73 31.89 28.11 -30.53
N VAL A 74 32.98 27.65 -29.93
CA VAL A 74 34.30 28.23 -30.19
C VAL A 74 34.92 27.56 -31.42
N PRO A 75 35.22 28.32 -32.50
CA PRO A 75 35.88 27.76 -33.67
C PRO A 75 37.29 27.28 -33.32
N ARG A 76 37.58 26.05 -33.73
CA ARG A 76 38.90 25.41 -33.56
C ARG A 76 39.25 24.68 -34.85
N ASP A 77 40.46 24.90 -35.34
CA ASP A 77 40.93 24.24 -36.55
C ASP A 77 41.05 22.73 -36.31
N GLY A 78 40.60 21.90 -37.25
CA GLY A 78 40.61 20.43 -37.12
C GLY A 78 39.64 19.81 -36.10
N ALA A 79 38.70 20.57 -35.52
CA ALA A 79 37.72 20.02 -34.57
C ALA A 79 36.52 19.35 -35.28
N GLU A 80 36.24 18.09 -34.92
CA GLU A 80 35.07 17.33 -35.37
C GLU A 80 33.98 17.31 -34.30
N VAL A 81 32.73 17.06 -34.68
CA VAL A 81 31.58 17.05 -33.76
C VAL A 81 30.93 15.67 -33.84
N MET A 82 30.82 14.99 -32.70
CA MET A 82 30.36 13.60 -32.63
C MET A 82 29.36 13.38 -31.50
N SER A 83 28.40 12.46 -31.68
CA SER A 83 27.50 12.02 -30.61
C SER A 83 27.93 10.65 -30.08
N PRO A 84 27.92 10.42 -28.76
CA PRO A 84 28.19 9.10 -28.20
C PRO A 84 27.04 8.12 -28.42
N LEU A 85 25.87 8.60 -28.86
CA LEU A 85 24.66 7.80 -29.02
C LEU A 85 24.38 7.43 -30.48
N LYS A 86 23.95 6.20 -30.70
CA LYS A 86 23.38 5.72 -31.96
C LYS A 86 22.05 5.01 -31.67
N ASN A 87 20.97 5.43 -32.32
CA ASN A 87 19.62 4.90 -32.08
C ASN A 87 19.19 4.92 -30.60
N GLY A 88 19.59 5.96 -29.86
CA GLY A 88 19.31 6.12 -28.42
C GLY A 88 20.12 5.20 -27.49
N MET A 89 21.12 4.49 -28.00
CA MET A 89 22.02 3.63 -27.21
C MET A 89 23.45 4.16 -27.25
N ILE A 90 24.20 3.97 -26.17
CA ILE A 90 25.62 4.35 -26.08
C ILE A 90 26.46 3.45 -27.01
N GLU A 91 27.28 4.06 -27.86
CA GLU A 91 28.27 3.39 -28.71
C GLU A 91 29.70 3.83 -28.35
N ASP A 92 29.94 5.14 -28.24
CA ASP A 92 31.24 5.68 -27.84
C ASP A 92 31.28 5.94 -26.33
N TRP A 93 31.91 5.01 -25.61
CA TRP A 93 32.05 5.04 -24.16
C TRP A 93 33.08 6.06 -23.67
N GLU A 94 34.09 6.41 -24.48
CA GLU A 94 35.07 7.45 -24.11
C GLU A 94 34.41 8.82 -24.11
N CYS A 95 33.65 9.11 -25.17
CA CYS A 95 32.88 10.34 -25.32
C CYS A 95 31.78 10.45 -24.25
N PHE A 96 31.03 9.36 -23.99
CA PHE A 96 30.00 9.32 -22.95
C PHE A 96 30.57 9.59 -21.55
N ARG A 97 31.73 9.02 -21.24
CA ARG A 97 32.43 9.29 -19.97
C ARG A 97 32.83 10.76 -19.85
N ALA A 98 33.35 11.36 -20.91
CA ALA A 98 33.70 12.78 -20.89
C ALA A 98 32.47 13.68 -20.59
N ILE A 99 31.28 13.31 -21.08
CA ILE A 99 30.01 13.99 -20.76
C ILE A 99 29.68 13.87 -19.27
N LEU A 100 29.81 12.69 -18.67
CA LEU A 100 29.58 12.49 -17.24
C LEU A 100 30.56 13.30 -16.39
N ASP A 101 31.87 13.24 -16.71
CA ASP A 101 32.91 14.03 -16.04
C ASP A 101 32.63 15.54 -16.12
N HIS A 102 32.19 16.02 -17.30
CA HIS A 102 31.78 17.40 -17.47
C HIS A 102 30.56 17.76 -16.62
N THR A 103 29.56 16.87 -16.57
CA THR A 103 28.33 17.06 -15.79
C THR A 103 28.63 17.18 -14.29
N TYR A 104 29.44 16.27 -13.74
CA TYR A 104 29.85 16.30 -12.35
C TYR A 104 30.70 17.54 -12.02
N SER A 105 31.70 17.85 -12.85
CA SER A 105 32.66 18.93 -12.55
C SER A 105 32.10 20.34 -12.76
N LYS A 106 31.26 20.56 -13.78
CA LYS A 106 30.79 21.91 -14.15
C LYS A 106 29.38 22.23 -13.64
N HIS A 107 28.47 21.26 -13.67
CA HIS A 107 27.05 21.51 -13.38
C HIS A 107 26.65 21.06 -11.98
N VAL A 108 26.85 19.77 -11.65
CA VAL A 108 26.46 19.22 -10.34
C VAL A 108 27.34 19.79 -9.23
N LYS A 109 28.66 19.84 -9.46
CA LYS A 109 29.70 20.29 -8.52
C LYS A 109 29.69 19.50 -7.21
N SER A 110 29.48 18.19 -7.32
CA SER A 110 29.52 17.24 -6.21
C SER A 110 30.28 15.99 -6.63
N GLU A 111 30.82 15.27 -5.64
CA GLU A 111 31.48 13.98 -5.88
C GLU A 111 30.42 12.90 -6.19
N PRO A 112 30.66 12.02 -7.19
CA PRO A 112 29.69 10.99 -7.57
C PRO A 112 29.38 9.98 -6.46
N ASN A 113 30.37 9.63 -5.64
CA ASN A 113 30.25 8.70 -4.51
C ASN A 113 29.29 9.15 -3.41
N LEU A 114 28.92 10.43 -3.40
CA LEU A 114 27.99 10.97 -2.42
C LEU A 114 26.54 10.78 -2.82
N HIS A 115 26.21 10.46 -4.07
CA HIS A 115 24.82 10.53 -4.53
C HIS A 115 24.37 9.27 -5.26
N PRO A 116 23.23 8.66 -4.88
CA PRO A 116 22.64 7.60 -5.67
C PRO A 116 22.13 8.16 -7.01
N VAL A 117 22.18 7.34 -8.08
CA VAL A 117 21.89 7.79 -9.44
C VAL A 117 20.70 7.04 -10.07
N LEU A 118 19.74 7.81 -10.59
CA LEU A 118 18.76 7.33 -11.57
C LEU A 118 19.18 7.75 -12.97
N MET A 119 19.22 6.81 -13.91
CA MET A 119 19.52 7.12 -15.32
C MET A 119 18.43 6.62 -16.27
N SER A 120 18.04 7.47 -17.23
CA SER A 120 17.08 7.09 -18.27
C SER A 120 17.75 6.24 -19.36
N GLU A 121 17.00 5.32 -19.95
CA GLU A 121 17.46 4.52 -21.08
C GLU A 121 16.37 4.25 -22.13
N ALA A 122 16.79 3.92 -23.35
CA ALA A 122 15.88 3.51 -24.41
C ALA A 122 15.26 2.12 -24.12
N PRO A 123 13.95 1.89 -24.38
CA PRO A 123 13.29 0.62 -24.07
C PRO A 123 13.84 -0.63 -24.78
N TRP A 124 14.58 -0.45 -25.87
CA TRP A 124 15.21 -1.50 -26.69
C TRP A 124 16.72 -1.62 -26.45
N ASN A 125 17.22 -1.07 -25.35
CA ASN A 125 18.61 -1.21 -24.98
C ASN A 125 18.99 -2.68 -24.77
N THR A 126 20.23 -3.03 -25.10
CA THR A 126 20.72 -4.42 -25.00
C THR A 126 21.30 -4.70 -23.63
N ARG A 127 21.22 -5.97 -23.19
CA ARG A 127 21.89 -6.46 -21.97
C ARG A 127 23.32 -5.98 -21.82
N ALA A 128 24.15 -6.25 -22.82
CA ALA A 128 25.59 -5.99 -22.78
C ALA A 128 25.90 -4.50 -22.55
N LYS A 129 25.09 -3.60 -23.13
CA LYS A 129 25.24 -2.16 -22.92
C LYS A 129 24.79 -1.71 -21.53
N ARG A 130 23.73 -2.32 -20.97
CA ARG A 130 23.30 -2.05 -19.59
C ARG A 130 24.33 -2.50 -18.56
N GLU A 131 24.92 -3.69 -18.76
CA GLU A 131 25.99 -4.22 -17.91
C GLU A 131 27.20 -3.30 -17.93
N LYS A 132 27.68 -2.92 -19.13
CA LYS A 132 28.82 -2.00 -19.28
C LYS A 132 28.55 -0.60 -18.69
N LEU A 133 27.33 -0.09 -18.80
CA LEU A 133 26.95 1.17 -18.16
C LEU A 133 26.95 1.05 -16.64
N THR A 134 26.46 -0.07 -16.11
CA THR A 134 26.42 -0.33 -14.66
C THR A 134 27.83 -0.48 -14.09
N GLU A 135 28.69 -1.25 -14.77
CA GLU A 135 30.14 -1.37 -14.49
C GLU A 135 30.80 0.00 -14.43
N LEU A 136 30.62 0.84 -15.46
CA LEU A 136 31.16 2.19 -15.50
C LEU A 136 30.76 3.03 -14.27
N MET A 137 29.48 2.98 -13.89
CA MET A 137 28.97 3.80 -12.79
C MET A 137 29.43 3.32 -11.40
N PHE A 138 29.47 2.01 -11.16
CA PHE A 138 29.95 1.48 -9.87
C PHE A 138 31.47 1.47 -9.77
N GLU A 139 32.20 1.02 -10.79
CA GLU A 139 33.64 0.83 -10.69
C GLU A 139 34.40 2.15 -10.87
N GLN A 140 33.99 2.99 -11.82
CA GLN A 140 34.73 4.22 -12.13
C GLN A 140 34.23 5.43 -11.31
N TYR A 141 32.92 5.55 -11.11
CA TYR A 141 32.32 6.66 -10.36
C TYR A 141 32.01 6.33 -8.90
N ASN A 142 32.07 5.06 -8.49
CA ASN A 142 31.87 4.61 -7.12
C ASN A 142 30.56 5.13 -6.49
N ILE A 143 29.47 5.14 -7.26
CA ILE A 143 28.17 5.62 -6.78
C ILE A 143 27.55 4.63 -5.78
N PRO A 144 26.82 5.10 -4.75
CA PRO A 144 26.24 4.24 -3.72
C PRO A 144 25.10 3.36 -4.25
N ALA A 145 24.39 3.83 -5.27
CA ALA A 145 23.26 3.12 -5.87
C ALA A 145 23.06 3.53 -7.33
N PHE A 146 22.68 2.58 -8.18
CA PHE A 146 22.34 2.84 -9.56
C PHE A 146 21.02 2.20 -9.94
N PHE A 147 20.14 2.94 -10.60
CA PHE A 147 18.96 2.34 -11.21
C PHE A 147 18.61 2.96 -12.57
N LEU A 148 18.32 2.07 -13.50
CA LEU A 148 18.03 2.36 -14.89
C LEU A 148 16.53 2.28 -15.14
N CYS A 149 15.97 3.31 -15.75
CA CYS A 149 14.54 3.36 -16.05
C CYS A 149 14.29 3.69 -17.53
N LYS A 150 13.33 2.99 -18.14
CA LYS A 150 12.96 3.20 -19.55
C LYS A 150 12.28 4.57 -19.71
N THR A 151 12.71 5.37 -20.68
CA THR A 151 12.21 6.75 -20.92
C THR A 151 10.69 6.84 -21.05
N ALA A 152 10.04 5.86 -21.69
CA ALA A 152 8.59 5.81 -21.82
C ALA A 152 7.86 5.63 -20.48
N VAL A 153 8.43 4.83 -19.56
CA VAL A 153 7.85 4.63 -18.22
C VAL A 153 7.93 5.93 -17.42
N LEU A 154 9.10 6.59 -17.44
CA LEU A 154 9.28 7.90 -16.81
C LEU A 154 8.30 8.93 -17.39
N THR A 155 8.08 8.95 -18.69
CA THR A 155 7.13 9.86 -19.36
C THR A 155 5.68 9.60 -18.95
N ALA A 156 5.26 8.32 -18.91
CA ALA A 156 3.91 7.95 -18.46
C ALA A 156 3.70 8.34 -16.98
N PHE A 157 4.72 8.10 -16.16
CA PHE A 157 4.74 8.44 -14.74
C PHE A 157 4.66 9.96 -14.51
N ALA A 158 5.40 10.77 -15.29
CA ALA A 158 5.32 12.24 -15.25
C ALA A 158 3.92 12.77 -15.53
N ASN A 159 3.10 12.04 -16.28
CA ASN A 159 1.71 12.40 -16.61
C ASN A 159 0.68 11.72 -15.68
N GLY A 160 1.13 11.04 -14.61
CA GLY A 160 0.26 10.37 -13.64
C GLY A 160 -0.52 9.18 -14.24
N ARG A 161 0.06 8.48 -15.22
CA ARG A 161 -0.56 7.33 -15.89
C ARG A 161 0.28 6.08 -15.72
N SER A 162 -0.35 5.00 -15.25
CA SER A 162 0.25 3.66 -15.23
C SER A 162 0.10 2.95 -16.57
N THR A 163 -0.96 3.25 -17.32
CA THR A 163 -1.26 2.66 -18.64
C THR A 163 -1.54 3.76 -19.67
N GLY A 164 -0.90 3.67 -20.83
CA GLY A 164 -1.02 4.63 -21.93
C GLY A 164 0.01 4.39 -23.04
N LEU A 165 -0.17 5.05 -24.19
CA LEU A 165 0.81 5.03 -25.28
C LEU A 165 1.67 6.30 -25.21
N VAL A 166 2.99 6.16 -25.12
CA VAL A 166 3.91 7.31 -25.21
C VAL A 166 4.39 7.48 -26.64
N LEU A 167 4.03 8.61 -27.24
CA LEU A 167 4.54 9.09 -28.52
C LEU A 167 5.63 10.13 -28.27
N ASP A 168 6.88 9.77 -28.55
CA ASP A 168 8.04 10.68 -28.47
C ASP A 168 8.54 11.01 -29.88
N SER A 169 8.54 12.30 -30.26
CA SER A 169 9.18 12.78 -31.50
C SER A 169 10.40 13.64 -31.19
N GLY A 170 11.56 12.98 -31.09
CA GLY A 170 12.85 13.57 -30.74
C GLY A 170 13.72 13.97 -31.94
N ALA A 171 15.03 14.11 -31.75
CA ALA A 171 15.95 14.48 -32.84
C ALA A 171 16.13 13.35 -33.86
N THR A 172 16.50 12.15 -33.39
CA THR A 172 16.92 11.06 -34.28
C THR A 172 15.76 10.18 -34.78
N HIS A 173 14.67 10.07 -34.02
CA HIS A 173 13.55 9.18 -34.34
C HIS A 173 12.26 9.61 -33.64
N THR A 174 11.13 9.20 -34.21
CA THR A 174 9.81 9.25 -33.60
C THR A 174 9.39 7.84 -33.17
N THR A 175 9.00 7.64 -31.92
CA THR A 175 8.61 6.33 -31.37
C THR A 175 7.23 6.36 -30.73
N ALA A 176 6.46 5.29 -30.93
CA ALA A 176 5.27 4.97 -30.13
C ALA A 176 5.55 3.73 -29.28
N ILE A 177 5.45 3.88 -27.97
CA ILE A 177 5.80 2.86 -26.99
C ILE A 177 4.60 2.66 -26.04
N PRO A 178 3.96 1.48 -26.04
CA PRO A 178 2.85 1.19 -25.16
C PRO A 178 3.36 0.83 -23.76
N VAL A 179 2.80 1.51 -22.76
CA VAL A 179 3.04 1.26 -21.34
C VAL A 179 1.74 0.73 -20.74
N HIS A 180 1.82 -0.39 -20.02
CA HIS A 180 0.70 -0.98 -19.31
C HIS A 180 1.12 -1.34 -17.89
N ASP A 181 0.42 -0.78 -16.91
CA ASP A 181 0.66 -0.95 -15.47
C ASP A 181 2.13 -0.73 -15.06
N GLY A 182 2.77 0.27 -15.68
CA GLY A 182 4.17 0.64 -15.44
C GLY A 182 5.20 -0.13 -16.27
N TYR A 183 4.78 -1.09 -17.10
CA TYR A 183 5.68 -1.90 -17.94
C TYR A 183 5.58 -1.53 -19.42
N VAL A 184 6.73 -1.56 -20.12
CA VAL A 184 6.77 -1.39 -21.58
C VAL A 184 6.43 -2.70 -22.28
N LEU A 185 5.44 -2.67 -23.16
CA LEU A 185 5.10 -3.80 -24.02
C LEU A 185 6.04 -3.85 -25.24
N GLN A 186 7.06 -4.71 -25.16
CA GLN A 186 8.13 -4.81 -26.16
C GLN A 186 7.61 -5.08 -27.59
N GLN A 187 6.58 -5.90 -27.73
CA GLN A 187 5.94 -6.23 -29.00
C GLN A 187 5.26 -5.05 -29.69
N GLY A 188 4.89 -4.01 -28.92
CA GLY A 188 4.21 -2.83 -29.43
C GLY A 188 5.13 -1.65 -29.74
N ILE A 189 6.46 -1.78 -29.61
CA ILE A 189 7.40 -0.69 -29.86
C ILE A 189 7.51 -0.44 -31.37
N VAL A 190 7.09 0.73 -31.83
CA VAL A 190 7.19 1.15 -33.23
C VAL A 190 8.05 2.41 -33.33
N LYS A 191 8.93 2.46 -34.33
CA LYS A 191 9.88 3.58 -34.54
C LYS A 191 9.85 4.03 -35.99
N SER A 192 10.02 5.32 -36.21
CA SER A 192 10.19 5.95 -37.51
C SER A 192 11.41 6.88 -37.47
N PRO A 193 12.28 6.88 -38.49
CA PRO A 193 13.41 7.82 -38.58
C PRO A 193 12.96 9.24 -38.97
N LEU A 194 11.68 9.45 -39.24
CA LEU A 194 11.10 10.76 -39.54
C LEU A 194 10.96 11.56 -38.24
N ALA A 195 11.93 12.44 -38.00
CA ALA A 195 12.08 13.20 -36.76
C ALA A 195 12.87 14.52 -37.01
N GLY A 196 13.58 15.04 -36.01
CA GLY A 196 14.29 16.32 -36.11
C GLY A 196 15.40 16.35 -37.17
N ASP A 197 16.25 15.33 -37.24
CA ASP A 197 17.34 15.24 -38.22
C ASP A 197 16.81 15.24 -39.67
N PHE A 198 15.65 14.63 -39.88
CA PHE A 198 14.92 14.63 -41.14
C PHE A 198 14.43 16.04 -41.50
N ILE A 199 13.82 16.78 -40.56
CA ILE A 199 13.43 18.17 -40.79
C ILE A 199 14.66 19.02 -41.11
N SER A 200 15.77 18.83 -40.39
CA SER A 200 17.01 19.57 -40.64
C SER A 200 17.58 19.30 -42.03
N MET A 201 17.54 18.04 -42.48
CA MET A 201 17.90 17.67 -43.85
C MET A 201 17.03 18.40 -44.88
N GLN A 202 15.70 18.37 -44.73
CA GLN A 202 14.79 19.03 -45.67
C GLN A 202 14.97 20.55 -45.71
N CYS A 203 15.25 21.18 -44.57
CA CYS A 203 15.59 22.60 -44.53
C CYS A 203 16.90 22.90 -45.28
N ARG A 204 17.93 22.05 -45.15
CA ARG A 204 19.19 22.21 -45.91
C ARG A 204 18.96 22.11 -47.41
N GLU A 205 18.19 21.14 -47.85
CA GLU A 205 17.82 20.99 -49.26
C GLU A 205 17.07 22.22 -49.77
N LEU A 206 16.11 22.73 -49.00
CA LEU A 206 15.40 23.98 -49.34
C LEU A 206 16.38 25.15 -49.51
N PHE A 207 17.31 25.32 -48.58
CA PHE A 207 18.28 26.42 -48.65
C PHE A 207 19.25 26.26 -49.84
N GLN A 208 19.63 25.04 -50.20
CA GLN A 208 20.39 24.76 -51.41
C GLN A 208 19.58 25.07 -52.69
N GLU A 209 18.30 24.68 -52.74
CA GLU A 209 17.38 25.00 -53.85
C GLU A 209 17.22 26.52 -54.02
N MET A 210 17.16 27.27 -52.91
CA MET A 210 17.05 28.73 -52.90
C MET A 210 18.39 29.46 -53.09
N ALA A 211 19.50 28.72 -53.23
CA ALA A 211 20.86 29.27 -53.28
C ALA A 211 21.21 30.18 -52.08
N ILE A 212 20.65 29.88 -50.90
CA ILE A 212 20.95 30.57 -49.64
C ILE A 212 22.20 29.94 -49.06
N ASP A 213 23.28 30.71 -48.98
CA ASP A 213 24.51 30.28 -48.34
C ASP A 213 24.36 30.35 -46.81
N ILE A 214 24.25 29.18 -46.17
CA ILE A 214 24.17 29.08 -44.72
C ILE A 214 25.59 29.25 -44.19
N ILE A 215 25.97 30.49 -43.94
CA ILE A 215 27.23 30.80 -43.29
C ILE A 215 26.95 30.82 -41.78
N PRO A 216 27.27 29.76 -41.02
CA PRO A 216 27.27 29.88 -39.57
C PRO A 216 28.21 31.04 -39.18
N PRO A 217 27.95 31.77 -38.08
CA PRO A 217 28.80 32.89 -37.63
C PRO A 217 30.31 32.55 -37.52
N TYR A 218 30.63 31.25 -37.49
CA TYR A 218 31.93 30.64 -37.61
C TYR A 218 31.76 29.24 -38.24
N MET A 219 32.59 28.86 -39.21
CA MET A 219 32.55 27.55 -39.87
C MET A 219 33.17 26.47 -38.96
N ILE A 220 32.32 25.58 -38.44
CA ILE A 220 32.70 24.27 -37.88
C ILE A 220 31.91 23.25 -38.69
N ALA A 221 32.51 22.13 -39.07
CA ALA A 221 31.97 21.17 -40.05
C ALA A 221 30.53 20.65 -39.77
N ALA A 222 30.01 20.79 -38.53
CA ALA A 222 28.68 20.33 -38.14
C ALA A 222 27.85 21.35 -37.33
N LYS A 223 28.12 22.65 -37.42
CA LYS A 223 27.34 23.67 -36.70
C LYS A 223 26.07 24.05 -37.46
N GLU A 224 24.89 23.88 -36.87
CA GLU A 224 23.60 24.10 -37.53
C GLU A 224 22.91 25.40 -37.08
N VAL A 225 22.60 26.28 -38.04
CA VAL A 225 21.81 27.53 -37.85
C VAL A 225 20.29 27.28 -38.02
N ILE A 226 19.92 26.04 -38.35
CA ILE A 226 18.62 25.68 -38.91
C ILE A 226 17.53 25.52 -37.83
N GLN A 227 17.92 25.29 -36.57
CA GLN A 227 16.98 25.00 -35.49
C GLN A 227 16.10 26.20 -35.12
N ASP A 228 16.65 27.42 -35.13
CA ASP A 228 15.89 28.64 -34.87
C ASP A 228 14.85 28.89 -35.98
N PHE A 229 15.24 28.64 -37.24
CA PHE A 229 14.33 28.67 -38.39
C PHE A 229 13.21 27.62 -38.24
N GLN A 230 13.56 26.39 -37.83
CA GLN A 230 12.58 25.32 -37.62
C GLN A 230 11.54 25.69 -36.57
N ALA A 231 11.96 26.25 -35.44
CA ALA A 231 11.06 26.63 -34.36
C ALA A 231 10.21 27.88 -34.69
N SER A 232 10.77 28.82 -35.46
CA SER A 232 10.13 30.11 -35.72
C SER A 232 9.25 30.13 -36.98
N VAL A 233 9.55 29.29 -37.98
CA VAL A 233 8.91 29.37 -39.31
C VAL A 233 8.05 28.17 -39.64
N LEU A 234 8.46 26.96 -39.27
CA LEU A 234 7.76 25.74 -39.67
C LEU A 234 6.45 25.57 -38.92
N GLN A 235 5.43 25.10 -39.65
CA GLN A 235 4.10 24.86 -39.11
C GLN A 235 3.53 23.59 -39.72
N VAL A 236 2.87 22.76 -38.92
CA VAL A 236 2.13 21.60 -39.43
C VAL A 236 0.78 22.08 -39.95
N SER A 237 0.43 21.67 -41.17
CA SER A 237 -0.88 21.94 -41.74
C SER A 237 -1.95 21.15 -40.98
N ASP A 238 -3.02 21.84 -40.60
CA ASP A 238 -4.16 21.20 -39.96
C ASP A 238 -4.68 20.09 -40.85
N SER A 239 -4.93 20.31 -42.15
CA SER A 239 -5.35 19.33 -43.19
C SER A 239 -4.17 18.62 -43.88
N PRO A 240 -4.36 17.44 -44.52
CA PRO A 240 -3.35 16.90 -45.44
C PRO A 240 -2.88 17.99 -46.39
N TYR A 241 -1.57 18.06 -46.61
CA TYR A 241 -0.97 19.16 -47.36
C TYR A 241 -1.53 19.24 -48.78
N ASP A 242 -2.03 20.42 -49.15
CA ASP A 242 -2.44 20.78 -50.50
C ASP A 242 -1.68 22.04 -50.89
N GLU A 243 -0.90 21.95 -51.98
CA GLU A 243 -0.06 23.04 -52.46
C GLU A 243 -0.89 24.28 -52.85
N GLN A 244 -2.11 24.11 -53.35
CA GLN A 244 -2.98 25.23 -53.75
C GLN A 244 -3.52 25.99 -52.53
N VAL A 245 -3.83 25.28 -51.45
CA VAL A 245 -4.29 25.87 -50.19
C VAL A 245 -3.12 26.51 -49.45
N ALA A 246 -1.96 25.84 -49.42
CA ALA A 246 -0.75 26.36 -48.80
C ALA A 246 -0.25 27.65 -49.47
N ALA A 247 -0.38 27.76 -50.80
CA ALA A 247 -0.02 28.96 -51.55
C ALA A 247 -0.92 30.17 -51.24
N GLN A 248 -2.12 29.97 -50.70
CA GLN A 248 -3.03 31.05 -50.28
C GLN A 248 -2.82 31.47 -48.81
N MET A 249 -2.00 30.74 -48.05
CA MET A 249 -1.70 31.11 -46.67
C MET A 249 -0.73 32.30 -46.59
N PRO A 250 -0.81 33.14 -45.54
CA PRO A 250 0.15 34.20 -45.31
C PRO A 250 1.58 33.66 -45.20
N THR A 251 2.52 34.44 -45.74
CA THR A 251 3.95 34.17 -45.57
C THR A 251 4.44 34.57 -44.18
N VAL A 252 5.54 33.97 -43.73
CA VAL A 252 6.21 34.30 -42.47
C VAL A 252 7.59 34.87 -42.78
N HIS A 253 7.84 36.10 -42.33
CA HIS A 253 9.13 36.73 -42.46
C HIS A 253 10.14 36.13 -41.49
N TYR A 254 11.34 35.81 -41.96
CA TYR A 254 12.43 35.38 -41.09
C TYR A 254 13.77 35.97 -41.55
N GLU A 255 14.53 36.47 -40.59
CA GLU A 255 15.87 37.02 -40.79
C GLU A 255 16.91 36.05 -40.24
N MET A 256 17.77 35.56 -41.12
CA MET A 256 18.89 34.70 -40.79
C MET A 256 19.98 35.51 -40.06
N PRO A 257 20.83 34.86 -39.23
CA PRO A 257 21.92 35.54 -38.53
C PRO A 257 22.96 36.24 -39.42
N ASN A 258 23.02 35.92 -40.72
CA ASN A 258 23.87 36.59 -41.71
C ASN A 258 23.22 37.86 -42.31
N GLY A 259 22.03 38.25 -41.83
CA GLY A 259 21.24 39.39 -42.34
C GLY A 259 20.42 39.08 -43.59
N TYR A 260 20.46 37.84 -44.10
CA TYR A 260 19.56 37.41 -45.17
C TYR A 260 18.14 37.31 -44.62
N ASN A 261 17.19 38.02 -45.20
CA ASN A 261 15.78 37.92 -44.82
C ASN A 261 14.92 37.59 -46.04
N THR A 262 13.90 36.78 -45.82
CA THR A 262 12.91 36.45 -46.85
C THR A 262 11.60 36.04 -46.19
N ASP A 263 10.52 36.14 -46.96
CA ASP A 263 9.21 35.66 -46.60
C ASP A 263 9.05 34.20 -47.03
N TYR A 264 8.63 33.35 -46.09
CA TYR A 264 8.43 31.92 -46.32
C TYR A 264 6.94 31.56 -46.41
N GLY A 265 6.52 30.93 -47.51
CA GLY A 265 5.14 30.59 -47.85
C GLY A 265 4.81 29.11 -47.66
N ALA A 266 4.44 28.43 -48.74
CA ALA A 266 3.97 27.04 -48.72
C ALA A 266 5.01 26.03 -48.22
N GLU A 267 6.30 26.30 -48.43
CA GLU A 267 7.42 25.48 -48.01
C GLU A 267 7.49 25.27 -46.50
N ARG A 268 6.98 26.22 -45.69
CA ARG A 268 6.95 26.11 -44.22
C ARG A 268 5.99 25.03 -43.70
N LEU A 269 5.01 24.66 -44.53
CA LEU A 269 4.02 23.60 -44.26
C LEU A 269 4.45 22.28 -44.90
N ARG A 270 5.08 22.34 -46.07
CA ARG A 270 5.56 21.17 -46.83
C ARG A 270 6.60 20.35 -46.06
N ILE A 271 7.55 21.02 -45.40
CA ILE A 271 8.65 20.35 -44.67
C ILE A 271 8.13 19.47 -43.52
N PRO A 272 7.37 20.00 -42.54
CA PRO A 272 6.88 19.21 -41.42
C PRO A 272 5.76 18.23 -41.82
N GLU A 273 5.09 18.41 -42.96
CA GLU A 273 4.16 17.41 -43.51
C GLU A 273 4.84 16.06 -43.72
N GLY A 274 6.14 16.04 -44.07
CA GLY A 274 6.89 14.80 -44.22
C GLY A 274 6.90 13.89 -42.98
N LEU A 275 6.64 14.43 -41.78
CA LEU A 275 6.45 13.63 -40.57
C LEU A 275 5.13 12.84 -40.57
N PHE A 276 4.07 13.38 -41.17
CA PHE A 276 2.74 12.78 -41.21
C PHE A 276 2.50 11.98 -42.48
N ASP A 277 2.93 12.52 -43.62
CA ASP A 277 2.82 11.89 -44.94
C ASP A 277 4.18 11.87 -45.67
N PRO A 278 4.91 10.76 -45.58
CA PRO A 278 6.23 10.61 -46.19
C PRO A 278 6.18 10.62 -47.73
N SER A 279 5.00 10.44 -48.34
CA SER A 279 4.86 10.37 -49.79
C SER A 279 5.12 11.72 -50.48
N ASN A 280 5.01 12.82 -49.75
CA ASN A 280 5.21 14.18 -50.25
C ASN A 280 6.69 14.61 -50.30
N VAL A 281 7.62 13.73 -49.90
CA VAL A 281 9.05 14.06 -49.78
C VAL A 281 9.82 13.57 -51.01
N LYS A 282 10.54 14.48 -51.67
CA LYS A 282 11.40 14.15 -52.80
C LYS A 282 12.57 13.29 -52.32
N GLY A 283 12.81 12.13 -52.95
CA GLY A 283 13.97 11.27 -52.69
C GLY A 283 13.70 10.04 -51.79
N LEU A 284 12.55 9.97 -51.12
CA LEU A 284 12.10 8.79 -50.36
C LEU A 284 11.23 7.87 -51.23
N SER A 285 11.80 7.30 -52.29
CA SER A 285 11.14 6.28 -53.12
C SER A 285 11.23 4.89 -52.47
N GLY A 286 10.44 4.66 -51.41
CA GLY A 286 10.29 3.35 -50.78
C GLY A 286 9.14 3.30 -49.77
N ASN A 287 8.20 2.37 -49.95
CA ASN A 287 6.96 2.16 -49.17
C ASN A 287 7.14 1.77 -47.67
N THR A 288 8.28 2.06 -47.04
CA THR A 288 8.64 1.50 -45.73
C THR A 288 8.66 2.49 -44.57
N MET A 289 8.50 3.81 -44.79
CA MET A 289 8.47 4.78 -43.69
C MET A 289 7.04 5.08 -43.22
N LEU A 290 6.84 5.06 -41.91
CA LEU A 290 5.54 5.32 -41.28
C LEU A 290 5.49 6.76 -40.78
N GLY A 291 4.45 7.49 -41.18
CA GLY A 291 4.14 8.79 -40.58
C GLY A 291 3.65 8.66 -39.14
N VAL A 292 3.67 9.76 -38.38
CA VAL A 292 3.37 9.78 -36.93
C VAL A 292 2.04 9.09 -36.57
N GLY A 293 0.96 9.40 -37.31
CA GLY A 293 -0.34 8.78 -37.05
C GLY A 293 -0.35 7.26 -37.28
N HIS A 294 0.36 6.79 -38.31
CA HIS A 294 0.53 5.35 -38.55
C HIS A 294 1.34 4.67 -37.46
N VAL A 295 2.44 5.29 -37.00
CA VAL A 295 3.29 4.78 -35.92
C VAL A 295 2.45 4.48 -34.66
N VAL A 296 1.55 5.39 -34.27
CA VAL A 296 0.62 5.21 -33.14
C VAL A 296 -0.35 4.06 -33.39
N THR A 297 -1.06 4.05 -34.52
CA THR A 297 -2.08 3.02 -34.79
C THR A 297 -1.49 1.63 -34.95
N THR A 298 -0.28 1.52 -35.53
CA THR A 298 0.44 0.25 -35.66
C THR A 298 0.89 -0.25 -34.29
N SER A 299 1.40 0.62 -33.43
CA SER A 299 1.80 0.26 -32.06
C SER A 299 0.63 -0.30 -31.23
N ILE A 300 -0.51 0.40 -31.24
CA ILE A 300 -1.72 -0.07 -30.54
C ILE A 300 -2.30 -1.34 -31.22
N GLY A 301 -2.20 -1.45 -32.55
CA GLY A 301 -2.65 -2.61 -33.30
C GLY A 301 -1.84 -3.88 -33.03
N MET A 302 -0.56 -3.75 -32.66
CA MET A 302 0.32 -4.85 -32.24
C MET A 302 0.06 -5.32 -30.80
N CYS A 303 -0.73 -4.57 -30.03
CA CYS A 303 -1.12 -4.88 -28.66
C CYS A 303 -2.40 -5.74 -28.60
N ASP A 304 -2.61 -6.48 -27.51
CA ASP A 304 -3.80 -7.31 -27.30
C ASP A 304 -5.08 -6.48 -27.30
N ILE A 305 -6.20 -7.06 -27.74
CA ILE A 305 -7.46 -6.34 -27.96
C ILE A 305 -7.99 -5.66 -26.69
N ASP A 306 -7.80 -6.29 -25.53
CA ASP A 306 -8.32 -5.83 -24.23
C ASP A 306 -7.60 -4.58 -23.70
N ILE A 307 -6.34 -4.38 -24.09
CA ILE A 307 -5.53 -3.23 -23.64
C ILE A 307 -5.64 -2.02 -24.56
N ARG A 308 -6.08 -2.20 -25.81
CA ARG A 308 -6.21 -1.10 -26.80
C ARG A 308 -7.11 0.05 -26.35
N PRO A 309 -8.27 -0.18 -25.67
CA PRO A 309 -9.08 0.90 -25.15
C PRO A 309 -8.32 1.78 -24.15
N GLY A 310 -7.51 1.17 -23.28
CA GLY A 310 -6.65 1.89 -22.33
C GLY A 310 -5.56 2.72 -23.04
N LEU A 311 -4.94 2.16 -24.08
CA LEU A 311 -3.90 2.84 -24.87
C LEU A 311 -4.46 4.02 -25.68
N TYR A 312 -5.60 3.86 -26.37
CA TYR A 312 -6.28 4.96 -27.06
C TYR A 312 -6.81 6.02 -26.08
N GLY A 313 -7.24 5.61 -24.89
CA GLY A 313 -7.73 6.48 -23.83
C GLY A 313 -6.64 7.30 -23.13
N SER A 314 -5.36 7.11 -23.46
CA SER A 314 -4.23 7.88 -22.89
C SER A 314 -3.02 7.87 -23.83
N VAL A 315 -3.10 8.60 -24.95
CA VAL A 315 -1.96 8.82 -25.86
C VAL A 315 -1.18 10.06 -25.42
N ILE A 316 -0.01 9.87 -24.82
CA ILE A 316 0.85 10.93 -24.28
C ILE A 316 1.84 11.38 -25.35
N VAL A 317 1.92 12.69 -25.62
CA VAL A 317 2.77 13.26 -26.67
C VAL A 317 3.91 14.07 -26.06
N THR A 318 5.16 13.69 -26.37
CA THR A 318 6.40 14.31 -25.87
C THR A 318 7.46 14.43 -26.99
N GLY A 319 8.52 15.22 -26.76
CA GLY A 319 9.61 15.40 -27.71
C GLY A 319 9.60 16.74 -28.44
N GLY A 320 10.76 17.16 -28.95
CA GLY A 320 10.98 18.50 -29.50
C GLY A 320 10.11 18.85 -30.71
N ASN A 321 9.90 17.92 -31.65
CA ASN A 321 9.10 18.21 -32.85
C ASN A 321 7.61 18.36 -32.55
N THR A 322 7.16 17.85 -31.40
CA THR A 322 5.75 18.01 -30.97
C THR A 322 5.42 19.44 -30.55
N LEU A 323 6.44 20.31 -30.43
CA LEU A 323 6.29 21.74 -30.19
C LEU A 323 6.02 22.54 -31.47
N LEU A 324 6.14 21.94 -32.66
CA LEU A 324 5.76 22.58 -33.92
C LEU A 324 4.28 22.97 -33.88
N GLN A 325 3.98 24.19 -34.32
CA GLN A 325 2.61 24.70 -34.35
C GLN A 325 1.70 23.80 -35.21
N GLY A 326 0.54 23.42 -34.69
CA GLY A 326 -0.43 22.55 -35.38
C GLY A 326 -0.15 21.04 -35.29
N PHE A 327 0.98 20.60 -34.71
CA PHE A 327 1.33 19.18 -34.64
C PHE A 327 0.28 18.33 -33.89
N THR A 328 -0.11 18.80 -32.70
CA THR A 328 -1.07 18.11 -31.83
C THR A 328 -2.46 18.04 -32.46
N ASP A 329 -2.91 19.13 -33.09
CA ASP A 329 -4.23 19.22 -33.73
C ASP A 329 -4.33 18.29 -34.94
N ARG A 330 -3.30 18.32 -35.81
CA ARG A 330 -3.16 17.40 -36.95
C ARG A 330 -3.17 15.94 -36.50
N LEU A 331 -2.37 15.59 -35.50
CA LEU A 331 -2.29 14.24 -34.96
C LEU A 331 -3.64 13.78 -34.39
N ASN A 332 -4.30 14.62 -33.60
CA ASN A 332 -5.60 14.31 -33.01
C ASN A 332 -6.65 14.03 -34.09
N ARG A 333 -6.68 14.82 -35.17
CA ARG A 333 -7.63 14.60 -36.26
C ARG A 333 -7.34 13.30 -37.03
N GLU A 334 -6.06 13.02 -37.33
CA GLU A 334 -5.68 11.79 -38.05
C GLU A 334 -6.01 10.54 -37.23
N LEU A 335 -5.71 10.56 -35.93
CA LEU A 335 -6.06 9.46 -35.04
C LEU A 335 -7.57 9.32 -34.88
N SER A 336 -8.32 10.41 -34.75
CA SER A 336 -9.79 10.36 -34.64
C SER A 336 -10.47 9.68 -35.83
N GLN A 337 -9.88 9.77 -37.03
CA GLN A 337 -10.37 9.08 -38.22
C GLN A 337 -9.97 7.60 -38.27
N LYS A 338 -8.84 7.22 -37.67
CA LYS A 338 -8.30 5.85 -37.68
C LYS A 338 -8.73 5.02 -36.47
N THR A 339 -9.14 5.65 -35.37
CA THR A 339 -9.60 4.96 -34.16
C THR A 339 -10.95 4.27 -34.41
N PRO A 340 -11.12 2.98 -34.05
CA PRO A 340 -12.39 2.30 -34.17
C PRO A 340 -13.51 3.01 -33.39
N PRO A 341 -14.77 3.05 -33.89
CA PRO A 341 -15.88 3.72 -33.21
C PRO A 341 -16.18 3.20 -31.80
N SER A 342 -15.74 1.98 -31.46
CA SER A 342 -15.89 1.36 -30.14
C SER A 342 -14.87 1.85 -29.10
N MET A 343 -13.84 2.62 -29.51
CA MET A 343 -12.75 3.06 -28.64
C MET A 343 -12.73 4.58 -28.53
N ARG A 344 -12.54 5.11 -27.32
CA ARG A 344 -12.45 6.56 -27.08
C ARG A 344 -11.01 7.03 -27.13
N LEU A 345 -10.67 7.86 -28.11
CA LEU A 345 -9.37 8.52 -28.20
C LEU A 345 -9.27 9.67 -27.19
N LYS A 346 -8.16 9.73 -26.44
CA LYS A 346 -7.78 10.88 -25.63
C LYS A 346 -6.29 11.16 -25.80
N LEU A 347 -5.98 12.29 -26.42
CA LEU A 347 -4.62 12.77 -26.61
C LEU A 347 -4.23 13.70 -25.45
N ILE A 348 -3.07 13.43 -24.86
CA ILE A 348 -2.51 14.14 -23.70
C ILE A 348 -1.25 14.84 -24.19
N ALA A 349 -1.34 16.16 -24.37
CA ALA A 349 -0.21 17.02 -24.69
C ALA A 349 -0.24 18.20 -23.72
N SER A 350 0.79 18.35 -22.88
CA SER A 350 0.86 19.50 -21.97
C SER A 350 1.07 20.80 -22.74
N ASN A 351 0.40 21.87 -22.32
CA ASN A 351 0.60 23.20 -22.89
C ASN A 351 1.96 23.79 -22.51
N SER A 352 2.59 23.30 -21.43
CA SER A 352 3.93 23.69 -21.01
C SER A 352 4.98 23.09 -21.95
N THR A 353 5.78 23.95 -22.59
CA THR A 353 6.90 23.53 -23.43
C THR A 353 7.95 22.74 -22.64
N MET A 354 8.17 23.11 -21.38
CA MET A 354 9.08 22.44 -20.46
C MET A 354 8.62 21.01 -20.15
N GLU A 355 7.34 20.79 -19.88
CA GLU A 355 6.80 19.45 -19.59
C GLU A 355 6.88 18.53 -20.81
N ARG A 356 6.58 19.04 -22.01
CA ARG A 356 6.71 18.26 -23.25
C ARG A 356 8.16 17.96 -23.62
N LYS A 357 9.08 18.89 -23.38
CA LYS A 357 10.52 18.71 -23.66
C LYS A 357 11.19 17.81 -22.63
N PHE A 358 10.85 17.96 -21.35
CA PHE A 358 11.53 17.34 -20.20
C PHE A 358 10.71 16.23 -19.51
N SER A 359 9.71 15.65 -20.18
CA SER A 359 8.85 14.65 -19.55
C SER A 359 9.60 13.45 -18.95
N PRO A 360 10.61 12.83 -19.62
CA PRO A 360 11.38 11.75 -19.01
C PRO A 360 12.19 12.21 -17.79
N TRP A 361 12.81 13.40 -17.86
CA TRP A 361 13.49 14.03 -16.73
C TRP A 361 12.56 14.24 -15.53
N ILE A 362 11.40 14.85 -15.75
CA ILE A 362 10.40 15.11 -14.71
C ILE A 362 9.97 13.79 -14.06
N GLY A 363 9.68 12.77 -14.87
CA GLY A 363 9.37 11.43 -14.38
C GLY A 363 10.49 10.82 -13.54
N GLY A 364 11.74 10.99 -13.97
CA GLY A 364 12.92 10.55 -13.23
C GLY A 364 13.14 11.31 -11.92
N SER A 365 12.95 12.64 -11.93
CA SER A 365 13.05 13.50 -10.75
C SER A 365 12.00 13.13 -9.70
N ILE A 366 10.75 12.92 -10.13
CA ILE A 366 9.67 12.45 -9.25
C ILE A 366 10.03 11.06 -8.72
N LEU A 367 10.39 10.10 -9.58
CA LEU A 367 10.66 8.72 -9.18
C LEU A 367 11.85 8.61 -8.23
N ALA A 368 12.95 9.32 -8.49
CA ALA A 368 14.14 9.33 -7.64
C ALA A 368 13.93 10.07 -6.32
N SER A 369 12.96 10.99 -6.24
CA SER A 369 12.58 11.66 -4.99
C SER A 369 11.74 10.78 -4.06
N LEU A 370 11.16 9.68 -4.58
CA LEU A 370 10.45 8.70 -3.76
C LEU A 370 11.46 7.95 -2.87
N THR A 371 11.05 7.66 -1.63
CA THR A 371 11.85 7.05 -0.54
C THR A 371 12.52 5.71 -0.86
N ILE A 372 12.27 5.14 -2.04
CA ILE A 372 12.86 3.89 -2.55
C ILE A 372 14.38 4.07 -2.79
N TYR A 373 14.84 5.25 -3.22
CA TYR A 373 16.26 5.52 -3.47
C TYR A 373 17.08 5.85 -2.22
N LYS A 374 16.46 6.46 -1.20
CA LYS A 374 17.11 6.75 0.11
C LYS A 374 17.53 5.49 0.88
N ARG A 375 17.11 4.29 0.44
CA ARG A 375 17.36 3.02 1.15
C ARG A 375 18.65 2.30 0.74
N VAL A 376 19.26 2.66 -0.39
CA VAL A 376 20.47 1.97 -0.90
C VAL A 376 21.76 2.46 -0.22
N GLU A 377 21.72 3.59 0.49
CA GLU A 377 22.86 4.15 1.22
C GLU A 377 23.26 3.36 2.49
N GLY A 378 22.42 2.42 2.96
CA GLY A 378 22.54 1.87 4.32
C GLY A 378 23.41 0.63 4.53
N THR A 379 23.90 -0.07 3.50
CA THR A 379 24.38 -1.47 3.69
C THR A 379 25.81 -1.82 3.30
N GLN A 380 26.69 -0.90 2.88
CA GLN A 380 28.04 -1.30 2.43
C GLN A 380 29.24 -0.85 3.28
N GLN A 381 29.10 0.01 4.29
CA GLN A 381 30.28 0.57 4.95
C GLN A 381 30.83 -0.21 6.16
N GLY A 382 30.24 -1.36 6.53
CA GLY A 382 30.52 -2.01 7.83
C GLY A 382 31.13 -3.42 7.80
N ARG A 383 31.47 -4.01 6.64
CA ARG A 383 31.78 -5.46 6.60
C ARG A 383 32.94 -5.88 5.70
N LEU A 384 34.02 -5.10 5.66
CA LEU A 384 35.22 -5.44 4.88
C LEU A 384 36.49 -5.74 5.70
N GLU A 385 36.41 -5.93 7.02
CA GLU A 385 37.59 -6.22 7.85
C GLU A 385 37.60 -7.57 8.59
N GLU A 386 36.67 -8.51 8.37
CA GLU A 386 36.63 -9.76 9.17
C GLU A 386 36.47 -11.10 8.40
N GLU A 387 36.68 -11.16 7.08
CA GLU A 387 36.60 -12.45 6.35
C GLU A 387 37.89 -12.75 5.55
N GLU A 388 39.00 -12.95 6.28
CA GLU A 388 40.20 -13.68 5.83
C GLU A 388 40.52 -14.81 6.83
N GLU A 389 39.68 -15.85 6.91
CA GLU A 389 40.10 -17.21 7.26
C GLU A 389 38.98 -18.19 6.90
N ASP A 390 39.38 -19.40 6.49
CA ASP A 390 38.55 -20.55 6.09
C ASP A 390 37.98 -20.58 4.65
N ARG A 391 38.84 -21.03 3.72
CA ARG A 391 38.44 -21.83 2.55
C ARG A 391 38.91 -23.27 2.75
N GLU A 392 37.99 -24.24 2.65
CA GLU A 392 38.08 -25.48 1.85
C GLU A 392 37.03 -26.52 2.30
N GLU A 393 35.95 -26.69 1.53
CA GLU A 393 35.52 -27.98 0.94
C GLU A 393 34.30 -27.75 0.03
N GLY A 394 34.30 -28.41 -1.14
CA GLY A 394 33.61 -27.96 -2.34
C GLY A 394 32.12 -28.31 -2.44
N VAL A 395 31.33 -27.30 -2.80
CA VAL A 395 30.04 -27.39 -3.52
C VAL A 395 29.97 -26.19 -4.48
N GLU A 396 29.57 -26.42 -5.73
CA GLU A 396 29.53 -25.43 -6.82
C GLU A 396 28.77 -24.12 -6.47
N PRO A 397 29.25 -22.94 -6.89
CA PRO A 397 28.53 -21.69 -6.71
C PRO A 397 27.64 -21.39 -7.93
N SER A 398 26.34 -21.18 -7.72
CA SER A 398 25.48 -20.40 -8.63
C SER A 398 24.14 -20.06 -7.92
N ALA A 399 23.58 -18.85 -7.94
CA ALA A 399 23.92 -17.60 -8.60
C ALA A 399 23.39 -16.39 -7.79
N HIS A 400 24.16 -15.32 -7.83
CA HIS A 400 23.96 -14.02 -7.18
C HIS A 400 22.80 -13.20 -7.77
N PHE A 401 22.40 -12.16 -7.02
CA PHE A 401 21.56 -11.04 -7.41
C PHE A 401 21.72 -10.65 -8.89
N CYS A 402 20.62 -10.73 -9.64
CA CYS A 402 20.54 -10.27 -11.02
C CYS A 402 19.93 -8.85 -11.04
N PRO A 403 20.48 -7.90 -11.81
CA PRO A 403 19.82 -6.64 -12.09
C PRO A 403 18.53 -6.88 -12.90
N MET A 404 17.46 -6.17 -12.54
CA MET A 404 16.21 -6.03 -13.30
C MET A 404 16.55 -5.60 -14.75
N GLU A 405 16.36 -6.33 -15.85
CA GLU A 405 15.75 -7.63 -16.18
C GLU A 405 16.65 -8.35 -17.20
N LEU A 406 16.67 -9.69 -17.25
CA LEU A 406 16.83 -10.47 -18.50
C LEU A 406 16.26 -11.90 -18.40
N ARG A 407 15.01 -12.06 -18.86
CA ARG A 407 14.57 -13.26 -19.58
C ARG A 407 13.84 -12.81 -20.85
N GLY A 408 14.47 -13.03 -22.01
CA GLY A 408 13.75 -13.11 -23.27
C GLY A 408 13.16 -14.51 -23.45
N PRO A 409 12.15 -14.70 -24.34
CA PRO A 409 11.65 -16.03 -24.67
C PRO A 409 12.74 -16.82 -25.40
N GLU A 410 12.92 -18.09 -25.02
CA GLU A 410 13.81 -19.01 -25.76
C GLU A 410 13.29 -19.24 -27.18
N PRO A 411 14.17 -19.31 -28.19
CA PRO A 411 13.79 -19.74 -29.53
C PRO A 411 13.45 -21.24 -29.48
N LEU A 412 12.21 -21.59 -29.85
CA LEU A 412 11.84 -22.97 -30.13
C LEU A 412 12.78 -23.52 -31.20
N GLY A 413 13.71 -24.37 -30.75
CA GLY A 413 14.65 -25.10 -31.58
C GLY A 413 13.88 -25.92 -32.63
N SER A 414 14.18 -25.61 -33.89
CA SER A 414 13.89 -26.44 -35.05
C SER A 414 14.41 -27.87 -34.83
N ARG A 415 13.51 -28.85 -34.78
CA ARG A 415 13.84 -30.25 -35.09
C ARG A 415 13.44 -30.56 -36.55
N PRO A 416 14.25 -31.35 -37.28
CA PRO A 416 14.14 -31.46 -38.72
C PRO A 416 13.03 -32.44 -39.09
N ALA A 417 11.96 -31.93 -39.70
CA ALA A 417 11.02 -32.78 -40.40
C ALA A 417 11.63 -33.15 -41.76
N ARG A 418 12.09 -34.40 -41.85
CA ARG A 418 12.46 -35.06 -43.11
C ARG A 418 11.33 -34.91 -44.15
N GLN A 419 11.76 -34.67 -45.38
CA GLN A 419 10.99 -34.85 -46.60
C GLN A 419 10.17 -36.14 -46.57
N ASN A 420 8.87 -36.03 -46.84
CA ASN A 420 8.14 -37.01 -47.63
C ASN A 420 7.26 -36.22 -48.60
N LEU A 421 7.81 -35.99 -49.80
CA LEU A 421 7.02 -35.77 -51.00
C LEU A 421 6.31 -37.08 -51.35
N GLY A 422 5.03 -37.00 -51.69
CA GLY A 422 4.37 -38.00 -52.53
C GLY A 422 3.06 -38.51 -51.95
N PHE A 423 1.96 -37.95 -52.45
CA PHE A 423 0.85 -38.65 -53.15
C PHE A 423 -0.46 -37.88 -52.96
N TRP A 424 -1.23 -37.83 -54.05
CA TRP A 424 -2.51 -37.14 -54.26
C TRP A 424 -2.43 -35.68 -54.73
N ALA A 425 -1.85 -35.52 -55.93
CA ALA A 425 -2.50 -34.67 -56.91
C ALA A 425 -3.53 -35.50 -57.68
N VAL A 426 -4.66 -34.86 -57.99
CA VAL A 426 -5.65 -35.22 -59.02
C VAL A 426 -6.73 -36.23 -58.62
N ALA A 427 -7.84 -35.74 -58.06
CA ALA A 427 -9.19 -36.13 -58.47
C ALA A 427 -10.25 -35.14 -57.94
N GLY A 428 -11.10 -34.65 -58.84
CA GLY A 428 -12.50 -34.39 -58.48
C GLY A 428 -12.91 -32.96 -58.11
N ARG A 429 -12.90 -32.06 -59.11
CA ARG A 429 -13.87 -30.95 -59.19
C ARG A 429 -15.29 -31.50 -59.01
N ARG A 430 -15.84 -31.52 -57.78
CA ARG A 430 -17.27 -31.74 -57.48
C ARG A 430 -17.67 -31.48 -56.01
N ALA A 431 -16.77 -30.99 -55.15
CA ALA A 431 -17.06 -30.74 -53.72
C ALA A 431 -17.35 -29.27 -53.35
N ALA A 432 -17.08 -28.31 -54.24
CA ALA A 432 -17.29 -26.89 -53.98
C ALA A 432 -18.77 -26.47 -53.78
N PRO A 433 -19.78 -26.99 -54.50
CA PRO A 433 -21.15 -26.53 -54.31
C PRO A 433 -21.77 -27.02 -53.00
N TYR A 434 -21.32 -28.16 -52.46
CA TYR A 434 -21.83 -28.72 -51.21
C TYR A 434 -21.35 -27.94 -49.98
N LEU A 435 -20.11 -27.43 -50.00
CA LEU A 435 -19.59 -26.58 -48.93
C LEU A 435 -20.30 -25.22 -48.87
N VAL A 436 -20.66 -24.65 -50.02
CA VAL A 436 -21.43 -23.40 -50.10
C VAL A 436 -22.87 -23.62 -49.59
N LEU A 437 -23.48 -24.77 -49.91
CA LEU A 437 -24.83 -25.10 -49.46
C LEU A 437 -24.91 -25.29 -47.93
N ILE A 438 -23.89 -25.92 -47.33
CA ILE A 438 -23.78 -26.10 -45.88
C ILE A 438 -23.59 -24.76 -45.17
N ALA A 439 -22.74 -23.88 -45.70
CA ALA A 439 -22.55 -22.54 -45.15
C ALA A 439 -23.86 -21.70 -45.20
N LEU A 440 -24.64 -21.81 -46.28
CA LEU A 440 -25.93 -21.14 -46.44
C LEU A 440 -27.01 -21.67 -45.48
N LEU A 441 -27.00 -22.98 -45.18
CA LEU A 441 -27.90 -23.58 -44.19
C LEU A 441 -27.58 -23.14 -42.76
N ILE A 442 -26.29 -23.03 -42.43
CA ILE A 442 -25.86 -22.55 -41.11
C ILE A 442 -26.23 -21.07 -40.95
N PHE A 443 -26.03 -20.26 -42.00
CA PHE A 443 -26.37 -18.84 -41.97
C PHE A 443 -27.87 -18.60 -41.85
N THR A 444 -28.70 -19.34 -42.59
CA THR A 444 -30.16 -19.20 -42.50
C THR A 444 -30.72 -19.71 -41.17
N GLY A 445 -30.14 -20.78 -40.61
CA GLY A 445 -30.48 -21.26 -39.26
C GLY A 445 -30.17 -20.24 -38.17
N ALA A 446 -28.97 -19.63 -38.21
CA ALA A 446 -28.58 -18.57 -37.27
C ALA A 446 -29.44 -17.31 -37.42
N PHE A 447 -29.78 -16.92 -38.65
CA PHE A 447 -30.64 -15.78 -38.93
C PHE A 447 -32.08 -15.97 -38.44
N LEU A 448 -32.66 -17.16 -38.62
CA LEU A 448 -33.98 -17.50 -38.10
C LEU A 448 -33.99 -17.56 -36.56
N LEU A 449 -32.92 -18.06 -35.94
CA LEU A 449 -32.79 -18.06 -34.47
C LEU A 449 -32.72 -16.62 -33.92
N GLY A 450 -31.97 -15.74 -34.59
CA GLY A 450 -31.91 -14.31 -34.26
C GLY A 450 -33.25 -13.61 -34.48
N TYR A 451 -33.97 -13.92 -35.56
CA TYR A 451 -35.27 -13.33 -35.86
C TYR A 451 -36.36 -13.72 -34.84
N VAL A 452 -36.33 -14.94 -34.30
CA VAL A 452 -37.25 -15.38 -33.26
C VAL A 452 -36.89 -14.76 -31.89
N ALA A 453 -35.60 -14.62 -31.59
CA ALA A 453 -35.14 -14.01 -30.33
C ALA A 453 -35.45 -12.50 -30.24
N PHE A 454 -35.49 -11.79 -31.38
CA PHE A 454 -35.72 -10.34 -31.41
C PHE A 454 -37.17 -9.90 -31.65
N ARG A 455 -38.14 -10.84 -31.72
CA ARG A 455 -39.56 -10.50 -31.97
C ARG A 455 -40.41 -10.33 -30.71
N GLY A 456 -39.82 -10.39 -29.52
CA GLY A 456 -40.50 -10.10 -28.27
C GLY A 456 -39.93 -8.86 -27.61
N SER A 457 -40.74 -7.80 -27.54
CA SER A 457 -40.59 -6.64 -26.63
C SER A 457 -39.76 -5.45 -27.12
N CYS A 458 -40.37 -4.66 -28.01
CA CYS A 458 -40.17 -3.20 -28.01
C CYS A 458 -41.53 -2.54 -28.24
N GLN A 459 -42.08 -1.93 -27.20
CA GLN A 459 -43.20 -0.99 -27.28
C GLN A 459 -42.76 0.23 -26.45
N ALA A 460 -42.93 1.42 -27.03
CA ALA A 460 -42.45 2.73 -26.58
C ALA A 460 -41.01 3.13 -27.00
N CYS A 461 -40.86 3.41 -28.29
CA CYS A 461 -40.07 4.57 -28.73
C CYS A 461 -41.03 5.47 -29.53
N GLY A 462 -41.08 6.74 -29.15
CA GLY A 462 -41.73 7.81 -29.91
C GLY A 462 -40.90 9.07 -29.73
N ASP A 463 -40.36 9.55 -30.85
CA ASP A 463 -39.51 10.73 -31.01
C ASP A 463 -40.22 12.03 -30.56
N ASP A 464 -39.46 13.01 -30.04
CA ASP A 464 -39.36 14.32 -30.70
C ASP A 464 -38.23 15.20 -30.15
N VAL A 465 -37.59 15.90 -31.09
CA VAL A 465 -36.56 16.93 -30.95
C VAL A 465 -37.24 18.28 -30.63
N LEU A 466 -36.67 19.13 -29.75
CA LEU A 466 -36.58 20.60 -29.91
C LEU A 466 -36.02 21.34 -28.65
N VAL A 467 -34.97 22.12 -28.89
CA VAL A 467 -34.74 23.56 -28.56
C VAL A 467 -35.11 24.13 -27.17
N VAL A 468 -34.15 24.88 -26.64
CA VAL A 468 -34.16 25.73 -25.44
C VAL A 468 -35.24 26.83 -25.46
N SER A 469 -36.05 26.95 -24.39
CA SER A 469 -36.50 28.24 -23.85
C SER A 469 -36.87 28.15 -22.35
N GLU A 470 -36.72 29.28 -21.66
CA GLU A 470 -37.00 29.53 -20.24
C GLU A 470 -38.49 29.48 -19.87
N ASP A 471 -38.73 29.23 -18.57
CA ASP A 471 -39.87 29.59 -17.71
C ASP A 471 -41.31 29.16 -18.07
N LEU A 472 -41.92 28.26 -17.27
CA LEU A 472 -42.91 28.57 -16.21
C LEU A 472 -43.74 27.31 -15.81
N ASN A 473 -43.73 27.00 -14.50
CA ASN A 473 -44.77 26.40 -13.65
C ASN A 473 -45.64 25.19 -14.09
N HIS A 474 -45.42 24.10 -13.33
CA HIS A 474 -46.41 23.23 -12.64
C HIS A 474 -47.64 22.72 -13.40
N GLU A 475 -47.64 21.42 -13.70
CA GLU A 475 -48.80 20.55 -13.49
C GLU A 475 -48.35 19.09 -13.29
N LEU A 476 -48.86 18.48 -12.21
CA LEU A 476 -48.54 17.13 -11.74
C LEU A 476 -49.09 16.05 -12.69
N GLY A 477 -48.19 15.25 -13.27
CA GLY A 477 -48.49 13.94 -13.82
C GLY A 477 -47.98 12.85 -12.89
N ALA A 478 -48.90 12.15 -12.23
CA ALA A 478 -48.61 11.02 -11.36
C ALA A 478 -48.37 9.75 -12.19
N ASP A 479 -47.14 9.23 -12.17
CA ASP A 479 -46.87 7.79 -12.22
C ASP A 479 -45.52 7.43 -11.55
N SER A 480 -45.65 6.84 -10.36
CA SER A 480 -44.70 6.03 -9.57
C SER A 480 -43.43 6.66 -8.97
N HIS A 481 -43.60 7.17 -7.75
CA HIS A 481 -42.56 7.37 -6.73
C HIS A 481 -41.84 6.04 -6.36
N GLN A 482 -40.55 5.90 -6.66
CA GLN A 482 -39.65 5.19 -5.74
C GLN A 482 -39.08 6.26 -4.80
N GLY A 483 -39.69 6.40 -3.63
CA GLY A 483 -39.24 7.35 -2.61
C GLY A 483 -37.80 7.06 -2.18
N THR A 484 -37.03 8.11 -1.96
CA THR A 484 -35.71 8.02 -1.31
C THR A 484 -35.90 7.33 0.05
N LEU A 485 -35.31 6.16 0.23
CA LEU A 485 -35.40 5.41 1.49
C LEU A 485 -34.59 6.14 2.57
N TYR A 486 -35.25 6.52 3.67
CA TYR A 486 -34.58 7.17 4.80
C TYR A 486 -34.07 6.13 5.81
N TRP A 487 -33.32 6.58 6.81
CA TRP A 487 -32.77 5.73 7.87
C TRP A 487 -33.81 4.78 8.48
N SER A 488 -35.01 5.27 8.79
CA SER A 488 -36.09 4.45 9.37
C SER A 488 -36.54 3.32 8.44
N ASP A 489 -36.63 3.59 7.13
CA ASP A 489 -37.09 2.63 6.14
C ASP A 489 -36.03 1.55 5.92
N LEU A 490 -34.75 1.96 5.82
CA LEU A 490 -33.62 1.04 5.69
C LEU A 490 -33.43 0.19 6.94
N GLN A 491 -33.62 0.77 8.12
CA GLN A 491 -33.54 0.05 9.39
C GLN A 491 -34.65 -1.01 9.48
N ALA A 492 -35.90 -0.64 9.20
CA ALA A 492 -37.03 -1.57 9.22
C ALA A 492 -36.84 -2.71 8.21
N MET A 493 -36.43 -2.38 6.97
CA MET A 493 -36.12 -3.36 5.93
C MET A 493 -35.01 -4.31 6.36
N PHE A 494 -33.92 -3.78 6.92
CA PHE A 494 -32.80 -4.57 7.41
C PHE A 494 -33.22 -5.54 8.52
N LEU A 495 -33.95 -5.06 9.53
CA LEU A 495 -34.39 -5.89 10.66
C LEU A 495 -35.34 -7.00 10.21
N GLN A 496 -36.26 -6.69 9.29
CA GLN A 496 -37.15 -7.70 8.70
C GLN A 496 -36.35 -8.78 7.97
N LEU A 497 -35.47 -8.39 7.04
CA LEU A 497 -34.70 -9.33 6.23
C LEU A 497 -33.74 -10.17 7.06
N LEU A 498 -33.11 -9.58 8.09
CA LEU A 498 -32.23 -10.30 9.01
C LEU A 498 -33.02 -11.33 9.84
N GLY A 499 -34.26 -11.01 10.25
CA GLY A 499 -35.14 -11.92 11.00
C GLY A 499 -35.63 -13.12 10.19
N GLU A 500 -35.68 -13.01 8.86
CA GLU A 500 -35.97 -14.13 7.94
C GLU A 500 -34.77 -15.06 7.71
N GLY A 501 -33.61 -14.74 8.29
CA GLY A 501 -32.35 -15.48 8.11
C GLY A 501 -32.27 -16.81 8.85
N HIS A 502 -31.34 -17.66 8.42
CA HIS A 502 -31.08 -18.99 8.99
C HIS A 502 -29.77 -19.00 9.80
N LEU A 503 -29.61 -18.03 10.71
CA LEU A 503 -28.35 -17.82 11.43
C LEU A 503 -27.93 -19.05 12.27
N GLU A 504 -28.88 -19.73 12.92
CA GLU A 504 -28.59 -20.94 13.70
C GLU A 504 -28.04 -22.09 12.81
N ASP A 505 -28.67 -22.33 11.67
CA ASP A 505 -28.23 -23.36 10.73
C ASP A 505 -26.85 -23.04 10.16
N ASN A 506 -26.60 -21.77 9.83
CA ASN A 506 -25.30 -21.29 9.35
C ASN A 506 -24.20 -21.49 10.40
N ILE A 507 -24.46 -21.15 11.68
CA ILE A 507 -23.50 -21.38 12.77
C ILE A 507 -23.21 -22.88 12.91
N ARG A 508 -24.24 -23.72 12.89
CA ARG A 508 -24.09 -25.17 13.02
C ARG A 508 -23.29 -25.77 11.86
N GLN A 509 -23.65 -25.45 10.61
CA GLN A 509 -22.99 -25.99 9.42
C GLN A 509 -21.53 -25.57 9.35
N THR A 510 -21.25 -24.30 9.59
CA THR A 510 -19.87 -23.79 9.55
C THR A 510 -19.04 -24.43 10.67
N SER A 511 -19.62 -24.72 11.84
CA SER A 511 -18.94 -25.37 12.99
C SER A 511 -18.52 -26.83 12.80
N LEU A 512 -19.03 -27.53 11.79
CA LEU A 512 -18.75 -28.97 11.58
C LEU A 512 -17.48 -29.24 10.75
N ARG A 513 -16.90 -28.23 10.12
CA ARG A 513 -15.77 -28.38 9.19
C ARG A 513 -14.42 -28.26 9.91
N GLN A 514 -13.38 -28.90 9.36
CA GLN A 514 -12.01 -28.70 9.82
C GLN A 514 -11.50 -27.31 9.40
N ARG A 515 -10.97 -26.54 10.35
CA ARG A 515 -10.66 -25.11 10.20
C ARG A 515 -9.19 -24.70 10.34
N MET A 516 -8.28 -25.66 10.35
CA MET A 516 -6.86 -25.34 10.47
C MET A 516 -6.34 -24.68 9.19
N ALA A 517 -5.67 -23.52 9.29
CA ALA A 517 -5.07 -22.85 8.15
C ALA A 517 -4.13 -23.81 7.38
N GLY A 518 -4.18 -23.77 6.04
CA GLY A 518 -3.41 -24.68 5.19
C GLY A 518 -3.93 -26.11 5.07
N SER A 519 -4.97 -26.50 5.82
CA SER A 519 -5.55 -27.85 5.72
C SER A 519 -6.46 -28.01 4.51
N ALA A 520 -6.64 -29.25 4.04
CA ALA A 520 -7.59 -29.57 2.97
C ALA A 520 -9.05 -29.20 3.34
N GLY A 521 -9.41 -29.32 4.62
CA GLY A 521 -10.72 -28.90 5.13
C GLY A 521 -10.93 -27.39 5.02
N MET A 522 -9.90 -26.59 5.30
CA MET A 522 -9.95 -25.13 5.13
C MET A 522 -10.10 -24.73 3.67
N ALA A 523 -9.36 -25.37 2.76
CA ALA A 523 -9.47 -25.12 1.32
C ALA A 523 -10.89 -25.42 0.80
N ALA A 524 -11.52 -26.50 1.26
CA ALA A 524 -12.90 -26.81 0.94
C ALA A 524 -13.88 -25.77 1.50
N LEU A 525 -13.72 -25.38 2.77
CA LEU A 525 -14.56 -24.34 3.38
C LEU A 525 -14.43 -22.98 2.67
N ALA A 526 -13.22 -22.63 2.22
CA ALA A 526 -12.99 -21.41 1.45
C ALA A 526 -13.76 -21.43 0.12
N GLN A 527 -13.79 -22.57 -0.56
CA GLN A 527 -14.56 -22.73 -1.79
C GLN A 527 -16.08 -22.69 -1.52
N ASP A 528 -16.56 -23.36 -0.46
CA ASP A 528 -17.98 -23.32 -0.04
C ASP A 528 -18.44 -21.86 0.22
N ILE A 529 -17.64 -21.05 0.91
CA ILE A 529 -17.94 -19.64 1.18
C ILE A 529 -17.93 -18.80 -0.10
N ARG A 530 -16.94 -19.01 -0.97
CA ARG A 530 -16.90 -18.32 -2.27
C ARG A 530 -18.15 -18.62 -3.10
N GLU A 531 -18.57 -19.88 -3.15
CA GLU A 531 -19.80 -20.27 -3.85
C GLU A 531 -21.03 -19.63 -3.21
N ALA A 532 -21.11 -19.60 -1.87
CA ALA A 532 -22.18 -18.90 -1.16
C ALA A 532 -22.26 -17.41 -1.51
N LEU A 533 -21.11 -16.73 -1.64
CA LEU A 533 -21.05 -15.32 -2.07
C LEU A 533 -21.43 -15.14 -3.54
N LEU A 534 -20.99 -16.02 -4.44
CA LEU A 534 -21.34 -15.99 -5.87
C LEU A 534 -22.83 -16.24 -6.12
N HIS A 535 -23.51 -16.95 -5.22
CA HIS A 535 -24.96 -17.13 -5.28
C HIS A 535 -25.75 -15.87 -4.88
N GLN A 536 -25.11 -14.93 -4.18
CA GLN A 536 -25.71 -13.62 -3.88
C GLN A 536 -25.54 -12.67 -5.06
N GLN A 537 -26.42 -11.69 -5.21
CA GLN A 537 -26.32 -10.65 -6.23
C GLN A 537 -25.33 -9.56 -5.79
N LEU A 538 -24.05 -9.92 -5.68
CA LEU A 538 -22.95 -8.99 -5.40
C LEU A 538 -22.34 -8.50 -6.72
N ASP A 539 -21.76 -7.30 -6.71
CA ASP A 539 -21.14 -6.73 -7.92
C ASP A 539 -19.83 -7.44 -8.25
N HIS A 540 -19.03 -7.77 -7.23
CA HIS A 540 -17.75 -8.47 -7.39
C HIS A 540 -17.52 -9.51 -6.29
N VAL A 541 -16.97 -10.67 -6.66
CA VAL A 541 -16.50 -11.71 -5.75
C VAL A 541 -15.17 -12.25 -6.26
N TRP A 542 -14.13 -12.23 -5.42
CA TRP A 542 -12.80 -12.75 -5.78
C TRP A 542 -12.10 -13.37 -4.57
N MET A 543 -10.99 -14.06 -4.84
CA MET A 543 -10.10 -14.60 -3.81
C MET A 543 -8.68 -14.08 -4.02
N ASP A 544 -7.97 -13.85 -2.93
CA ASP A 544 -6.56 -13.48 -2.90
C ASP A 544 -5.80 -14.55 -2.11
N THR A 545 -4.76 -15.14 -2.71
CA THR A 545 -4.01 -16.25 -2.11
C THR A 545 -2.57 -15.83 -1.87
N HIS A 546 -2.15 -15.89 -0.61
CA HIS A 546 -0.78 -15.61 -0.17
C HIS A 546 -0.08 -16.90 0.27
N TYR A 547 1.24 -16.96 0.13
CA TYR A 547 2.05 -18.09 0.58
C TYR A 547 2.91 -17.64 1.74
N VAL A 548 2.53 -18.05 2.95
CA VAL A 548 3.07 -17.53 4.21
C VAL A 548 3.85 -18.60 4.97
N GLY A 549 4.85 -18.17 5.73
CA GLY A 549 5.72 -19.05 6.51
C GLY A 549 5.14 -19.49 7.85
N LEU A 550 4.07 -20.28 7.88
CA LEU A 550 3.48 -20.75 9.14
C LEU A 550 4.36 -21.82 9.80
N GLN A 551 4.24 -21.99 11.12
CA GLN A 551 5.01 -22.99 11.88
C GLN A 551 4.07 -24.09 12.41
N PHE A 552 4.46 -25.35 12.29
CA PHE A 552 3.70 -26.52 12.77
C PHE A 552 4.62 -27.45 13.59
N PRO A 553 4.08 -28.27 14.51
CA PRO A 553 4.87 -29.27 15.22
C PRO A 553 5.42 -30.32 14.23
N ASP A 554 6.65 -30.79 14.44
CA ASP A 554 7.23 -31.90 13.68
C ASP A 554 6.62 -33.24 14.14
N PRO A 555 5.95 -34.01 13.24
CA PRO A 555 5.39 -35.31 13.59
C PRO A 555 6.45 -36.36 13.96
N ASP A 556 7.65 -36.27 13.38
CA ASP A 556 8.73 -37.23 13.60
C ASP A 556 9.50 -36.93 14.90
N HIS A 557 9.51 -35.65 15.31
CA HIS A 557 10.18 -35.17 16.51
C HIS A 557 9.23 -34.30 17.35
N PRO A 558 8.33 -34.88 18.16
CA PRO A 558 7.37 -34.11 18.93
C PRO A 558 8.05 -33.24 20.01
N ASN A 559 7.32 -32.23 20.49
CA ASN A 559 7.76 -31.43 21.64
C ASN A 559 7.80 -32.30 22.90
N THR A 560 8.81 -32.09 23.74
CA THR A 560 9.06 -32.93 24.92
C THR A 560 9.39 -32.10 26.15
N LEU A 561 9.06 -32.65 27.32
CA LEU A 561 9.39 -32.09 28.62
C LEU A 561 9.94 -33.20 29.50
N HIS A 562 11.15 -33.05 30.03
CA HIS A 562 11.82 -34.05 30.87
C HIS A 562 12.27 -33.45 32.20
N TRP A 563 12.27 -34.28 33.25
CA TRP A 563 13.01 -33.98 34.46
C TRP A 563 14.51 -33.98 34.21
N VAL A 564 15.27 -33.20 34.96
CA VAL A 564 16.72 -33.11 34.85
C VAL A 564 17.40 -33.53 36.14
N ASN A 565 18.46 -34.32 36.01
CA ASN A 565 19.27 -34.73 37.14
C ASN A 565 20.29 -33.66 37.57
N ALA A 566 20.98 -33.89 38.69
CA ALA A 566 22.01 -32.96 39.20
C ALA A 566 23.18 -32.70 38.22
N SER A 567 23.32 -33.52 37.17
CA SER A 567 24.33 -33.34 36.11
C SER A 567 23.81 -32.62 34.86
N GLY A 568 22.55 -32.17 34.85
CA GLY A 568 21.96 -31.44 33.73
C GLY A 568 21.42 -32.31 32.59
N ARG A 569 21.35 -33.64 32.76
CA ARG A 569 20.86 -34.58 31.74
C ARG A 569 19.37 -34.92 31.93
N PRO A 570 18.61 -35.09 30.83
CA PRO A 570 17.20 -35.46 30.89
C PRO A 570 17.05 -36.90 31.44
N GLU A 571 16.09 -37.09 32.34
CA GLU A 571 15.69 -38.36 32.92
C GLU A 571 14.27 -38.74 32.46
N GLU A 572 13.31 -38.83 33.38
CA GLU A 572 11.94 -39.21 33.13
C GLU A 572 11.20 -38.13 32.32
N GLN A 573 10.54 -38.55 31.24
CA GLN A 573 9.70 -37.68 30.43
C GLN A 573 8.36 -37.42 31.13
N LEU A 574 7.96 -36.16 31.19
CA LEU A 574 6.62 -35.76 31.58
C LEU A 574 5.68 -35.91 30.38
N PRO A 575 4.58 -36.68 30.49
CA PRO A 575 3.66 -36.86 29.38
C PRO A 575 2.91 -35.56 29.10
N LEU A 576 3.07 -35.00 27.90
CA LEU A 576 2.22 -33.92 27.40
C LEU A 576 0.89 -34.54 26.94
N GLU A 577 -0.17 -34.37 27.72
CA GLU A 577 -1.47 -35.04 27.51
C GLU A 577 -2.19 -34.62 26.22
N ASP A 578 -1.88 -33.44 25.68
CA ASP A 578 -2.36 -32.96 24.36
C ASP A 578 -1.13 -32.63 23.47
N PRO A 579 -0.49 -33.66 22.88
CA PRO A 579 0.80 -33.51 22.17
C PRO A 579 0.70 -32.66 20.90
N ASP A 580 -0.51 -32.48 20.36
CA ASP A 580 -0.75 -31.66 19.17
C ASP A 580 -0.76 -30.16 19.49
N VAL A 581 -0.87 -29.76 20.77
CA VAL A 581 -0.97 -28.35 21.17
C VAL A 581 0.43 -27.75 21.34
N TYR A 582 0.65 -26.63 20.66
CA TYR A 582 1.95 -25.96 20.60
C TYR A 582 1.77 -24.44 20.56
N CYS A 583 2.88 -23.72 20.69
CA CYS A 583 2.95 -22.28 20.45
C CYS A 583 3.54 -22.01 19.05
N PRO A 584 2.74 -21.56 18.07
CA PRO A 584 3.29 -21.08 16.79
C PRO A 584 4.31 -19.95 17.00
N TYR A 585 5.37 -20.01 16.21
CA TYR A 585 6.54 -19.12 16.23
C TYR A 585 7.41 -19.22 17.48
N SER A 586 7.26 -20.28 18.27
CA SER A 586 8.16 -20.60 19.38
C SER A 586 9.56 -20.94 18.86
N ALA A 587 10.60 -20.49 19.59
CA ALA A 587 11.98 -20.78 19.23
C ALA A 587 12.21 -22.29 19.27
N THR A 588 12.88 -22.82 18.25
CA THR A 588 13.23 -24.24 18.18
C THR A 588 14.51 -24.52 18.96
N GLY A 589 14.55 -25.69 19.61
CA GLY A 589 15.71 -26.16 20.36
C GLY A 589 15.39 -26.51 21.81
N ASN A 590 16.46 -26.67 22.58
CA ASN A 590 16.42 -27.22 23.92
C ASN A 590 16.74 -26.16 24.97
N ALA A 591 15.90 -26.04 26.00
CA ALA A 591 16.15 -25.19 27.15
C ALA A 591 16.17 -26.01 28.44
N THR A 592 17.25 -25.87 29.22
CA THR A 592 17.39 -26.45 30.56
C THR A 592 17.46 -25.36 31.62
N GLY A 593 16.70 -25.53 32.70
CA GLY A 593 16.73 -24.62 33.83
C GLY A 593 15.85 -25.09 34.99
N GLU A 594 16.08 -24.50 36.16
CA GLU A 594 15.19 -24.65 37.32
C GLU A 594 13.85 -23.98 37.03
N LEU A 595 12.77 -24.53 37.58
CA LEU A 595 11.43 -23.96 37.40
C LEU A 595 11.14 -22.83 38.41
N VAL A 596 10.51 -21.75 37.95
CA VAL A 596 10.03 -20.64 38.78
C VAL A 596 8.60 -20.28 38.40
N TYR A 597 7.75 -20.02 39.40
CA TYR A 597 6.39 -19.56 39.17
C TYR A 597 6.34 -18.03 39.07
N ALA A 598 5.84 -17.53 37.94
CA ALA A 598 5.86 -16.11 37.59
C ALA A 598 4.45 -15.52 37.34
N HIS A 599 3.42 -16.08 38.00
CA HIS A 599 2.05 -15.53 37.95
C HIS A 599 1.52 -15.43 36.51
N TYR A 600 1.02 -14.26 36.08
CA TYR A 600 0.59 -14.01 34.69
C TYR A 600 1.74 -13.63 33.75
N GLY A 601 2.98 -13.54 34.23
CA GLY A 601 4.17 -13.25 33.42
C GLY A 601 4.26 -11.80 32.94
N ARG A 602 3.57 -10.86 33.60
CA ARG A 602 3.70 -9.43 33.31
C ARG A 602 5.08 -8.93 33.75
N SER A 603 5.57 -7.86 33.15
CA SER A 603 6.83 -7.25 33.58
C SER A 603 6.81 -6.86 35.07
N GLU A 604 5.65 -6.42 35.60
CA GLU A 604 5.42 -6.15 37.02
C GLU A 604 5.56 -7.43 37.88
N ASP A 605 4.97 -8.55 37.44
CA ASP A 605 5.06 -9.83 38.14
C ASP A 605 6.54 -10.30 38.23
N LEU A 606 7.31 -10.13 37.16
CA LEU A 606 8.72 -10.51 37.12
C LEU A 606 9.61 -9.59 37.99
N GLN A 607 9.26 -8.31 38.11
CA GLN A 607 9.92 -7.38 39.03
C GLN A 607 9.62 -7.73 40.49
N ASP A 608 8.36 -8.03 40.81
CA ASP A 608 7.94 -8.46 42.15
C ASP A 608 8.59 -9.79 42.55
N LEU A 609 8.73 -10.70 41.60
CA LEU A 609 9.43 -11.97 41.77
C LEU A 609 10.91 -11.75 42.15
N ARG A 610 11.61 -10.86 41.43
CA ARG A 610 12.99 -10.46 41.74
C ARG A 610 13.10 -9.78 43.10
N ALA A 611 12.18 -8.87 43.42
CA ALA A 611 12.14 -8.18 44.71
C ALA A 611 11.98 -9.14 45.90
N ARG A 612 11.38 -10.31 45.67
CA ARG A 612 11.20 -11.39 46.65
C ARG A 612 12.36 -12.39 46.70
N GLY A 613 13.46 -12.11 46.01
CA GLY A 613 14.69 -12.90 46.03
C GLY A 613 14.70 -14.10 45.08
N VAL A 614 13.77 -14.17 44.12
CA VAL A 614 13.73 -15.23 43.11
C VAL A 614 14.09 -14.65 41.74
N GLU A 615 15.31 -14.91 41.27
CA GLU A 615 15.77 -14.42 39.96
C GLU A 615 15.19 -15.25 38.79
N PRO A 616 14.56 -14.63 37.78
CA PRO A 616 14.10 -15.35 36.58
C PRO A 616 15.23 -15.72 35.61
N THR A 617 16.41 -15.09 35.73
CA THR A 617 17.52 -15.25 34.79
C THR A 617 18.08 -16.68 34.78
N GLY A 618 18.18 -17.28 33.59
CA GLY A 618 18.68 -18.65 33.40
C GLY A 618 17.69 -19.76 33.76
N ARG A 619 16.45 -19.42 34.12
CA ARG A 619 15.42 -20.36 34.60
C ARG A 619 14.28 -20.56 33.61
N LEU A 620 13.49 -21.61 33.83
CA LEU A 620 12.24 -21.86 33.10
C LEU A 620 11.07 -21.27 33.89
N LEU A 621 10.23 -20.48 33.25
CA LEU A 621 9.10 -19.82 33.91
C LEU A 621 7.81 -20.60 33.70
N LEU A 622 7.08 -20.85 34.78
CA LEU A 622 5.71 -21.33 34.76
C LEU A 622 4.76 -20.14 34.90
N VAL A 623 3.93 -19.93 33.89
CA VAL A 623 3.06 -18.76 33.75
C VAL A 623 1.62 -19.21 33.51
N ARG A 624 0.66 -18.58 34.19
CA ARG A 624 -0.77 -18.85 33.99
C ARG A 624 -1.36 -18.04 32.84
N LEU A 625 -2.41 -18.56 32.20
CA LEU A 625 -3.18 -17.86 31.17
C LEU A 625 -3.87 -16.61 31.73
N GLY A 626 -4.18 -15.65 30.87
CA GLY A 626 -4.94 -14.44 31.25
C GLY A 626 -4.08 -13.18 31.42
N MET A 627 -4.77 -12.05 31.58
CA MET A 627 -4.27 -10.66 31.67
C MET A 627 -3.54 -10.12 30.43
N ILE A 628 -2.54 -10.86 29.93
CA ILE A 628 -1.75 -10.55 28.74
C ILE A 628 -1.74 -11.75 27.79
N ASN A 629 -1.45 -11.51 26.51
CA ASN A 629 -1.42 -12.59 25.51
C ASN A 629 -0.13 -13.42 25.58
N PHE A 630 -0.09 -14.55 24.85
CA PHE A 630 1.05 -15.48 24.83
C PHE A 630 2.36 -14.81 24.41
N ALA A 631 2.33 -14.03 23.32
CA ALA A 631 3.50 -13.30 22.82
C ALA A 631 4.09 -12.34 23.87
N GLN A 632 3.23 -11.60 24.61
CA GLN A 632 3.67 -10.70 25.68
C GLN A 632 4.30 -11.45 26.86
N LYS A 633 3.77 -12.63 27.22
CA LYS A 633 4.34 -13.47 28.31
C LYS A 633 5.75 -13.91 27.96
N VAL A 634 5.95 -14.41 26.73
CA VAL A 634 7.25 -14.90 26.26
C VAL A 634 8.24 -13.76 26.10
N ALA A 635 7.83 -12.63 25.52
CA ALA A 635 8.68 -11.44 25.40
C ALA A 635 9.13 -10.92 26.78
N SER A 636 8.20 -10.80 27.73
CA SER A 636 8.53 -10.36 29.10
C SER A 636 9.49 -11.34 29.79
N ALA A 637 9.29 -12.64 29.63
CA ALA A 637 10.19 -13.65 30.19
C ALA A 637 11.61 -13.52 29.59
N GLN A 638 11.72 -13.32 28.28
CA GLN A 638 12.97 -13.13 27.57
C GLN A 638 13.71 -11.88 28.03
N ASP A 639 13.02 -10.75 28.18
CA ASP A 639 13.59 -9.48 28.65
C ASP A 639 14.19 -9.58 30.07
N PHE A 640 13.69 -10.51 30.88
CA PHE A 640 14.19 -10.80 32.23
C PHE A 640 15.21 -11.96 32.26
N GLY A 641 15.63 -12.45 31.09
CA GLY A 641 16.70 -13.43 30.92
C GLY A 641 16.27 -14.88 31.20
N ALA A 642 14.97 -15.20 31.15
CA ALA A 642 14.51 -16.58 31.23
C ALA A 642 15.01 -17.41 30.04
N ARG A 643 15.13 -18.73 30.22
CA ARG A 643 15.53 -19.67 29.15
C ARG A 643 14.36 -20.27 28.38
N GLY A 644 13.14 -20.18 28.90
CA GLY A 644 11.96 -20.76 28.29
C GLY A 644 10.72 -20.61 29.17
N VAL A 645 9.54 -20.83 28.59
CA VAL A 645 8.25 -20.55 29.24
C VAL A 645 7.28 -21.72 29.07
N LEU A 646 6.66 -22.13 30.18
CA LEU A 646 5.54 -23.06 30.22
C LEU A 646 4.26 -22.28 30.55
N ILE A 647 3.24 -22.42 29.71
CA ILE A 647 1.98 -21.67 29.85
C ILE A 647 0.84 -22.64 30.15
N TYR A 648 0.06 -22.40 31.21
CA TYR A 648 -0.99 -23.32 31.64
C TYR A 648 -2.32 -22.63 32.00
N PRO A 649 -3.48 -23.31 31.81
CA PRO A 649 -4.77 -22.82 32.27
C PRO A 649 -4.97 -23.09 33.77
N ASP A 650 -5.03 -22.06 34.61
CA ASP A 650 -5.40 -22.24 36.03
C ASP A 650 -6.93 -22.22 36.18
N PRO A 651 -7.55 -23.18 36.90
CA PRO A 651 -9.00 -23.16 37.13
C PRO A 651 -9.51 -21.88 37.81
N ALA A 652 -8.66 -21.11 38.50
CA ALA A 652 -9.04 -19.80 39.04
C ALA A 652 -9.43 -18.79 37.95
N ASP A 653 -8.82 -18.91 36.76
CA ASP A 653 -9.04 -18.04 35.61
C ASP A 653 -10.22 -18.50 34.72
N PHE A 654 -10.76 -19.71 34.97
CA PHE A 654 -11.80 -20.38 34.16
C PHE A 654 -13.03 -20.86 34.93
N SER A 655 -12.99 -20.91 36.28
CA SER A 655 -14.06 -21.48 37.10
C SER A 655 -14.38 -20.63 38.33
N GLN A 656 -15.63 -20.18 38.40
CA GLN A 656 -16.26 -19.55 39.57
C GLN A 656 -17.69 -20.11 39.74
N GLY A 657 -17.80 -21.39 40.11
CA GLY A 657 -19.05 -21.97 40.62
C GLY A 657 -19.28 -23.47 40.36
N PRO A 658 -19.96 -24.21 41.26
CA PRO A 658 -20.17 -25.67 41.18
C PRO A 658 -21.09 -26.12 40.02
N HIS A 659 -21.70 -25.18 39.28
CA HIS A 659 -22.60 -25.45 38.15
C HIS A 659 -22.12 -24.84 36.83
N LYS A 660 -20.91 -24.23 36.79
CA LYS A 660 -20.33 -23.69 35.55
C LYS A 660 -19.45 -24.74 34.88
N ILE A 661 -19.57 -24.86 33.57
CA ILE A 661 -18.77 -25.77 32.76
C ILE A 661 -17.35 -25.21 32.71
N SER A 662 -16.35 -26.04 33.04
CA SER A 662 -14.93 -25.67 33.07
C SER A 662 -14.17 -26.47 32.02
N LEU A 663 -13.01 -25.94 31.61
CA LEU A 663 -12.05 -26.67 30.78
C LEU A 663 -11.58 -27.93 31.52
N SER A 664 -11.47 -29.03 30.77
CA SER A 664 -10.91 -30.29 31.28
C SER A 664 -9.47 -30.09 31.75
N SER A 665 -9.09 -30.64 32.91
CA SER A 665 -7.75 -30.44 33.49
C SER A 665 -6.59 -30.96 32.64
N HIS A 666 -6.87 -31.92 31.76
CA HIS A 666 -5.90 -32.56 30.86
C HIS A 666 -5.72 -31.80 29.53
N ARG A 667 -6.39 -30.66 29.34
CA ARG A 667 -6.32 -29.86 28.11
C ARG A 667 -5.35 -28.70 28.25
N ALA A 668 -4.56 -28.49 27.20
CA ALA A 668 -3.74 -27.29 27.01
C ALA A 668 -4.46 -26.31 26.07
N VAL A 669 -4.08 -25.04 26.13
CA VAL A 669 -4.66 -23.96 25.31
C VAL A 669 -3.65 -23.53 24.25
N TYR A 670 -4.11 -23.44 23.00
CA TYR A 670 -3.29 -23.01 21.86
C TYR A 670 -3.12 -21.48 21.84
N GLY A 671 -1.96 -20.99 21.40
CA GLY A 671 -1.72 -19.56 21.23
C GLY A 671 -0.35 -19.24 20.62
N HIS A 672 -0.31 -18.34 19.63
CA HIS A 672 0.93 -17.91 18.99
C HIS A 672 1.77 -17.01 19.91
N VAL A 673 3.10 -17.05 19.74
CA VAL A 673 4.05 -16.29 20.57
C VAL A 673 4.81 -15.20 19.79
N HIS A 674 4.43 -14.95 18.54
CA HIS A 674 4.92 -13.82 17.76
C HIS A 674 4.41 -12.49 18.31
N LEU A 675 5.32 -11.61 18.72
CA LEU A 675 5.03 -10.26 19.20
C LEU A 675 4.85 -9.30 18.02
N GLY A 676 3.89 -9.60 17.15
CA GLY A 676 3.57 -8.83 15.96
C GLY A 676 2.21 -9.22 15.39
N THR A 677 1.99 -8.87 14.13
CA THR A 677 0.85 -9.28 13.29
C THR A 677 1.40 -9.56 11.89
N GLY A 678 0.74 -10.41 11.11
CA GLY A 678 1.22 -10.76 9.75
C GLY A 678 2.19 -11.92 9.73
N ASP A 679 2.69 -12.27 8.54
CA ASP A 679 3.77 -13.23 8.40
C ASP A 679 5.04 -12.64 9.07
N PRO A 680 5.57 -13.29 10.13
CA PRO A 680 6.76 -12.81 10.81
C PRO A 680 8.02 -12.84 9.93
N TYR A 681 7.98 -13.43 8.74
CA TYR A 681 9.10 -13.53 7.82
C TYR A 681 9.05 -12.53 6.66
N THR A 682 7.97 -11.75 6.54
CA THR A 682 7.83 -10.67 5.54
C THR A 682 7.29 -9.37 6.16
N PRO A 683 7.82 -8.90 7.31
CA PRO A 683 7.25 -7.75 8.00
C PRO A 683 7.25 -6.49 7.12
N GLY A 684 6.06 -5.92 6.92
CA GLY A 684 5.83 -4.71 6.14
C GLY A 684 5.69 -4.93 4.63
N PHE A 685 5.69 -6.18 4.16
CA PHE A 685 5.56 -6.53 2.75
C PHE A 685 4.69 -7.77 2.53
N PRO A 686 3.77 -7.76 1.56
CA PRO A 686 2.96 -8.93 1.28
C PRO A 686 3.81 -10.13 0.86
N SER A 687 3.43 -11.29 1.37
CA SER A 687 4.04 -12.60 1.12
C SER A 687 3.70 -13.10 -0.28
N PHE A 688 4.73 -13.37 -1.08
CA PHE A 688 4.61 -13.90 -2.45
C PHE A 688 5.07 -15.36 -2.53
N ASN A 689 4.46 -16.13 -3.45
CA ASN A 689 4.80 -17.54 -3.76
C ASN A 689 6.29 -17.76 -4.14
N GLN A 690 6.98 -16.69 -4.52
CA GLN A 690 8.41 -16.67 -4.84
C GLN A 690 9.01 -15.43 -4.18
N THR A 691 9.49 -15.56 -2.95
CA THR A 691 10.12 -14.42 -2.27
C THR A 691 11.41 -14.05 -3.01
N GLN A 692 11.32 -13.01 -3.82
CA GLN A 692 12.42 -12.30 -4.50
C GLN A 692 13.32 -11.55 -3.49
N PHE A 693 12.88 -11.49 -2.22
CA PHE A 693 13.58 -10.90 -1.08
C PHE A 693 13.90 -12.00 -0.06
N PRO A 694 15.10 -12.01 0.55
CA PRO A 694 15.38 -12.92 1.66
C PRO A 694 14.39 -12.63 2.79
N PRO A 695 13.83 -13.66 3.45
CA PRO A 695 12.92 -13.46 4.58
C PRO A 695 13.63 -12.65 5.66
N VAL A 696 13.14 -11.44 5.92
CA VAL A 696 13.61 -10.62 7.03
C VAL A 696 12.81 -11.08 8.24
N GLN A 697 13.49 -11.65 9.23
CA GLN A 697 12.83 -12.09 10.45
C GLN A 697 12.32 -10.87 11.22
N SER A 698 11.04 -10.91 11.60
CA SER A 698 10.42 -9.93 12.48
C SER A 698 11.18 -9.88 13.81
N SER A 699 11.45 -8.66 14.29
CA SER A 699 12.00 -8.42 15.63
C SER A 699 11.10 -8.95 16.77
N GLY A 700 9.83 -9.27 16.46
CA GLY A 700 8.88 -9.84 17.41
C GLY A 700 8.93 -11.36 17.56
N LEU A 701 9.81 -12.07 16.83
CA LEU A 701 10.00 -13.52 17.02
C LEU A 701 10.76 -13.79 18.34
N PRO A 702 10.29 -14.71 19.20
CA PRO A 702 10.97 -15.05 20.43
C PRO A 702 12.27 -15.83 20.16
N SER A 703 13.28 -15.61 21.00
CA SER A 703 14.54 -16.36 20.99
C SER A 703 14.57 -17.50 22.03
N ILE A 704 13.49 -17.66 22.81
CA ILE A 704 13.35 -18.70 23.83
C ILE A 704 12.19 -19.65 23.52
N PRO A 705 12.31 -20.95 23.82
CA PRO A 705 11.23 -21.91 23.62
C PRO A 705 10.08 -21.68 24.60
N ALA A 706 8.87 -21.72 24.06
CA ALA A 706 7.61 -21.69 24.79
C ALA A 706 6.74 -22.91 24.44
N GLN A 707 6.10 -23.51 25.45
CA GLN A 707 5.23 -24.67 25.28
C GLN A 707 4.00 -24.55 26.18
N PRO A 708 2.79 -24.74 25.65
CA PRO A 708 1.58 -24.84 26.45
C PRO A 708 1.49 -26.21 27.13
N ILE A 709 1.01 -26.24 28.37
CA ILE A 709 0.82 -27.46 29.18
C ILE A 709 -0.56 -27.49 29.82
N SER A 710 -1.01 -28.68 30.22
CA SER A 710 -2.29 -28.88 30.90
C SER A 710 -2.23 -28.44 32.36
N ALA A 711 -3.41 -28.25 32.97
CA ALA A 711 -3.56 -27.93 34.38
C ALA A 711 -3.00 -29.06 35.28
N ASP A 712 -3.10 -30.31 34.85
CA ASP A 712 -2.60 -31.47 35.59
C ASP A 712 -1.08 -31.51 35.64
N ILE A 713 -0.40 -31.21 34.53
CA ILE A 713 1.06 -31.06 34.49
C ILE A 713 1.48 -29.87 35.35
N ALA A 714 0.82 -28.72 35.23
CA ALA A 714 1.12 -27.55 36.05
C ALA A 714 0.96 -27.85 37.55
N SER A 715 -0.07 -28.59 37.94
CA SER A 715 -0.28 -29.07 39.32
C SER A 715 0.88 -29.94 39.80
N LEU A 716 1.37 -30.87 38.96
CA LEU A 716 2.55 -31.70 39.27
C LEU A 716 3.81 -30.85 39.45
N LEU A 717 4.00 -29.83 38.61
CA LEU A 717 5.15 -28.92 38.67
C LEU A 717 5.10 -28.02 39.92
N LEU A 718 3.95 -27.40 40.20
CA LEU A 718 3.74 -26.52 41.36
C LEU A 718 3.96 -27.24 42.70
N ARG A 719 3.61 -28.54 42.78
CA ARG A 719 3.85 -29.36 43.99
C ARG A 719 5.32 -29.51 44.35
N LYS A 720 6.21 -29.43 43.36
CA LYS A 720 7.66 -29.58 43.54
C LYS A 720 8.40 -28.24 43.65
N LEU A 721 7.70 -27.10 43.55
CA LEU A 721 8.32 -25.79 43.77
C LEU A 721 8.61 -25.59 45.25
N GLU A 722 9.82 -25.12 45.57
CA GLU A 722 10.22 -24.73 46.92
C GLU A 722 10.28 -23.20 47.05
N GLY A 723 10.90 -22.70 48.13
CA GLY A 723 11.09 -21.27 48.33
C GLY A 723 9.87 -20.51 48.88
N PRO A 724 9.84 -19.17 48.71
CA PRO A 724 8.85 -18.30 49.33
C PRO A 724 7.43 -18.59 48.82
N VAL A 725 6.45 -18.44 49.71
CA VAL A 725 5.04 -18.61 49.38
C VAL A 725 4.60 -17.45 48.47
N ALA A 726 3.90 -17.79 47.39
CA ALA A 726 3.38 -16.80 46.47
C ALA A 726 2.32 -15.91 47.17
N PRO A 727 2.22 -14.61 46.83
CA PRO A 727 1.19 -13.71 47.35
C PRO A 727 -0.22 -14.29 47.23
N GLN A 728 -1.15 -13.83 48.07
CA GLN A 728 -2.54 -14.32 48.04
C GLN A 728 -3.20 -14.12 46.67
N GLU A 729 -2.91 -13.01 45.99
CA GLU A 729 -3.41 -12.71 44.63
C GLU A 729 -2.81 -13.61 43.53
N TRP A 730 -1.68 -14.27 43.82
CA TRP A 730 -1.01 -15.21 42.92
C TRP A 730 -1.40 -16.66 43.17
N GLN A 731 -2.17 -16.93 44.23
CA GLN A 731 -2.72 -18.27 44.43
C GLN A 731 -3.74 -18.58 43.33
N GLY A 732 -3.79 -19.85 42.92
CA GLY A 732 -4.79 -20.36 41.98
C GLY A 732 -5.70 -21.40 42.63
N HIS A 733 -6.43 -22.15 41.81
CA HIS A 733 -7.39 -23.16 42.26
C HIS A 733 -6.98 -24.60 41.93
N LEU A 734 -5.71 -24.84 41.54
CA LEU A 734 -5.21 -26.20 41.40
C LEU A 734 -5.14 -26.90 42.77
N PRO A 735 -5.19 -28.25 42.81
CA PRO A 735 -5.09 -29.04 44.04
C PRO A 735 -3.64 -29.07 44.59
N VAL A 736 -3.10 -27.88 44.82
CA VAL A 736 -1.77 -27.56 45.35
C VAL A 736 -1.93 -26.28 46.18
N SER A 737 -1.74 -26.33 47.49
CA SER A 737 -1.81 -25.13 48.33
C SER A 737 -0.82 -25.22 49.49
N PRO A 738 0.00 -24.19 49.74
CA PRO A 738 0.09 -22.94 48.99
C PRO A 738 1.01 -23.06 47.74
N TYR A 739 0.74 -22.27 46.69
CA TYR A 739 1.68 -22.08 45.59
C TYR A 739 2.96 -21.42 46.11
N ARG A 740 4.11 -21.90 45.63
CA ARG A 740 5.44 -21.36 45.96
C ARG A 740 6.10 -20.79 44.71
N LEU A 741 7.00 -19.84 44.89
CA LEU A 741 7.64 -19.10 43.79
C LEU A 741 8.80 -19.87 43.14
N GLY A 742 9.40 -20.83 43.85
CA GLY A 742 10.60 -21.54 43.41
C GLY A 742 11.86 -21.09 44.17
N PRO A 743 13.02 -21.68 43.85
CA PRO A 743 13.27 -22.55 42.71
C PRO A 743 12.63 -23.94 42.87
N GLY A 744 12.31 -24.56 41.74
CA GLY A 744 11.89 -25.94 41.63
C GLY A 744 12.97 -26.84 41.03
N PRO A 745 12.65 -28.13 40.84
CA PRO A 745 13.50 -29.07 40.10
C PRO A 745 13.89 -28.56 38.71
N GLY A 746 15.04 -29.04 38.22
CA GLY A 746 15.48 -28.80 36.85
C GLY A 746 14.58 -29.49 35.83
N LEU A 747 14.25 -28.77 34.76
CA LEU A 747 13.47 -29.26 33.63
C LEU A 747 14.26 -29.06 32.33
N HIS A 748 14.03 -29.97 31.38
CA HIS A 748 14.53 -29.91 30.01
C HIS A 748 13.32 -29.83 29.07
N LEU A 749 13.17 -28.69 28.41
CA LEU A 749 12.13 -28.40 27.43
C LEU A 749 12.75 -28.52 26.03
N GLY A 750 12.23 -29.43 25.20
CA GLY A 750 12.58 -29.56 23.79
C GLY A 750 11.41 -29.13 22.91
N VAL A 751 11.62 -28.10 22.08
CA VAL A 751 10.62 -27.60 21.12
C VAL A 751 11.11 -27.79 19.69
N ASN A 752 10.33 -28.54 18.91
CA ASN A 752 10.65 -29.03 17.58
C ASN A 752 9.53 -28.65 16.60
N ASN A 753 9.29 -27.34 16.44
CA ASN A 753 8.31 -26.83 15.49
C ASN A 753 9.01 -26.44 14.17
N HIS A 754 8.53 -26.93 13.02
CA HIS A 754 9.12 -26.62 11.71
C HIS A 754 8.31 -25.56 10.95
N ARG A 755 8.99 -24.75 10.15
CA ARG A 755 8.36 -23.77 9.26
C ARG A 755 7.90 -24.46 7.98
N ALA A 756 6.68 -24.19 7.55
CA ALA A 756 6.12 -24.64 6.27
C ALA A 756 5.60 -23.44 5.47
N SER A 757 5.84 -23.45 4.16
CA SER A 757 5.23 -22.49 3.23
C SER A 757 3.79 -22.91 2.96
N THR A 758 2.83 -22.18 3.51
CA THR A 758 1.41 -22.55 3.52
C THR A 758 0.59 -21.56 2.70
N PRO A 759 -0.24 -22.02 1.75
CA PRO A 759 -1.18 -21.14 1.05
C PRO A 759 -2.34 -20.76 1.99
N ILE A 760 -2.59 -19.46 2.13
CA ILE A 760 -3.76 -18.90 2.80
C ILE A 760 -4.60 -18.13 1.79
N SER A 761 -5.93 -18.22 1.87
CA SER A 761 -6.82 -17.60 0.87
C SER A 761 -7.85 -16.69 1.50
N ASN A 762 -7.75 -15.39 1.25
CA ASN A 762 -8.75 -14.41 1.65
C ASN A 762 -9.87 -14.36 0.59
N ILE A 763 -11.12 -14.25 1.03
CA ILE A 763 -12.29 -14.22 0.13
C ILE A 763 -12.98 -12.87 0.27
N PHE A 764 -13.30 -12.23 -0.85
CA PHE A 764 -13.87 -10.89 -0.90
C PHE A 764 -15.22 -10.91 -1.61
N GLY A 765 -16.17 -10.15 -1.10
CA GLY A 765 -17.43 -9.79 -1.76
C GLY A 765 -17.64 -8.28 -1.67
N CYS A 766 -18.02 -7.64 -2.78
CA CYS A 766 -18.20 -6.19 -2.85
C CYS A 766 -19.61 -5.83 -3.34
N ILE A 767 -20.22 -4.85 -2.67
CA ILE A 767 -21.37 -4.10 -3.17
C ILE A 767 -20.89 -2.67 -3.46
N GLU A 768 -20.95 -2.25 -4.71
CA GLU A 768 -20.40 -0.97 -5.17
C GLU A 768 -21.29 0.21 -4.75
N GLY A 769 -20.67 1.24 -4.18
CA GLY A 769 -21.33 2.48 -3.81
C GLY A 769 -21.72 3.31 -5.04
N ARG A 770 -22.82 4.07 -4.96
CA ARG A 770 -23.33 4.86 -6.10
C ARG A 770 -22.67 6.24 -6.26
N SER A 771 -22.37 6.93 -5.16
CA SER A 771 -21.80 8.30 -5.22
C SER A 771 -20.32 8.35 -4.85
N GLU A 772 -19.87 7.44 -3.98
CA GLU A 772 -18.49 7.33 -3.50
C GLU A 772 -18.01 5.87 -3.61
N PRO A 773 -17.95 5.29 -4.83
CA PRO A 773 -17.54 3.88 -5.03
C PRO A 773 -16.10 3.60 -4.58
N ASP A 774 -15.25 4.63 -4.53
CA ASP A 774 -13.86 4.55 -4.12
C ASP A 774 -13.63 4.53 -2.60
N HIS A 775 -14.68 4.76 -1.81
CA HIS A 775 -14.65 4.66 -0.36
C HIS A 775 -15.27 3.34 0.11
N TYR A 776 -14.52 2.56 0.88
CA TYR A 776 -14.92 1.23 1.37
C TYR A 776 -15.25 1.26 2.86
N VAL A 777 -16.41 0.74 3.21
CA VAL A 777 -16.71 0.30 4.57
C VAL A 777 -16.42 -1.21 4.61
N VAL A 778 -15.40 -1.59 5.36
CA VAL A 778 -14.87 -2.96 5.35
C VAL A 778 -15.42 -3.72 6.54
N ILE A 779 -15.96 -4.90 6.32
CA ILE A 779 -16.35 -5.84 7.37
C ILE A 779 -15.65 -7.18 7.15
N GLY A 780 -15.01 -7.70 8.20
CA GLY A 780 -14.22 -8.92 8.12
C GLY A 780 -14.52 -9.92 9.22
N ALA A 781 -14.35 -11.20 8.92
CA ALA A 781 -14.40 -12.29 9.89
C ALA A 781 -13.27 -13.31 9.63
N GLN A 782 -12.56 -13.70 10.69
CA GLN A 782 -11.61 -14.80 10.69
C GLN A 782 -12.35 -16.12 10.41
N ARG A 783 -11.81 -16.93 9.48
CA ARG A 783 -12.37 -18.24 9.08
C ARG A 783 -11.61 -19.43 9.68
N ASP A 784 -10.31 -19.28 9.89
CA ASP A 784 -9.46 -20.32 10.47
C ASP A 784 -9.56 -20.36 11.98
N ALA A 785 -9.37 -21.55 12.54
CA ALA A 785 -9.34 -21.78 13.97
C ALA A 785 -8.63 -23.10 14.30
N TRP A 786 -7.99 -23.14 15.47
CA TRP A 786 -7.53 -24.36 16.10
C TRP A 786 -8.72 -25.17 16.63
N GLY A 787 -8.86 -26.41 16.17
CA GLY A 787 -10.03 -27.24 16.46
C GLY A 787 -11.27 -26.83 15.64
N PRO A 788 -12.49 -27.07 16.16
CA PRO A 788 -13.73 -26.70 15.46
C PRO A 788 -14.01 -25.19 15.45
N GLY A 789 -13.53 -24.45 16.47
CA GLY A 789 -13.55 -22.99 16.49
C GLY A 789 -14.94 -22.36 16.44
N ALA A 790 -15.92 -22.93 17.16
CA ALA A 790 -17.30 -22.45 17.16
C ALA A 790 -17.38 -20.97 17.60
N ALA A 791 -16.85 -20.64 18.77
CA ALA A 791 -16.82 -19.28 19.28
C ALA A 791 -15.76 -18.43 18.58
N LYS A 792 -14.57 -19.01 18.32
CA LYS A 792 -13.43 -18.30 17.74
C LYS A 792 -13.71 -17.72 16.35
N SER A 793 -14.35 -18.49 15.47
CA SER A 793 -14.47 -18.15 14.05
C SER A 793 -15.86 -18.44 13.45
N ALA A 794 -16.55 -19.50 13.88
CA ALA A 794 -17.77 -19.95 13.22
C ALA A 794 -18.91 -18.94 13.29
N VAL A 795 -19.15 -18.40 14.49
CA VAL A 795 -20.20 -17.41 14.71
C VAL A 795 -19.94 -16.15 13.88
N GLY A 796 -18.71 -15.66 13.85
CA GLY A 796 -18.33 -14.50 13.03
C GLY A 796 -18.53 -14.75 11.54
N THR A 797 -18.11 -15.92 11.04
CA THR A 797 -18.32 -16.33 9.64
C THR A 797 -19.81 -16.44 9.29
N ALA A 798 -20.63 -17.00 10.18
CA ALA A 798 -22.06 -17.12 9.98
C ALA A 798 -22.76 -15.76 9.94
N ILE A 799 -22.38 -14.84 10.84
CA ILE A 799 -22.87 -13.46 10.84
C ILE A 799 -22.46 -12.76 9.53
N LEU A 800 -21.23 -12.94 9.07
CA LEU A 800 -20.75 -12.34 7.81
C LEU A 800 -21.62 -12.79 6.62
N LEU A 801 -21.85 -14.10 6.46
CA LEU A 801 -22.68 -14.64 5.37
C LEU A 801 -24.13 -14.13 5.45
N GLU A 802 -24.68 -14.04 6.66
CA GLU A 802 -26.03 -13.55 6.87
C GLU A 802 -26.16 -12.05 6.54
N LEU A 803 -25.16 -11.24 6.90
CA LEU A 803 -25.11 -9.83 6.53
C LEU A 803 -24.98 -9.67 5.01
N VAL A 804 -24.14 -10.45 4.34
CA VAL A 804 -24.02 -10.41 2.86
C VAL A 804 -25.37 -10.68 2.20
N ARG A 805 -26.07 -11.75 2.62
CA ARG A 805 -27.41 -12.09 2.12
C ARG A 805 -28.41 -10.94 2.33
N THR A 806 -28.40 -10.37 3.53
CA THR A 806 -29.31 -9.29 3.93
C THR A 806 -29.06 -8.03 3.11
N PHE A 807 -27.81 -7.57 3.00
CA PHE A 807 -27.46 -6.38 2.23
C PHE A 807 -27.67 -6.56 0.72
N SER A 808 -27.34 -7.73 0.16
CA SER A 808 -27.65 -8.03 -1.23
C SER A 808 -29.16 -7.95 -1.49
N SER A 809 -29.97 -8.50 -0.59
CA SER A 809 -31.44 -8.43 -0.67
C SER A 809 -31.96 -7.01 -0.49
N MET A 810 -31.39 -6.20 0.39
CA MET A 810 -31.73 -4.78 0.53
C MET A 810 -31.47 -4.02 -0.76
N VAL A 811 -30.33 -4.27 -1.43
CA VAL A 811 -29.98 -3.64 -2.70
C VAL A 811 -30.97 -4.02 -3.80
N SER A 812 -31.37 -5.30 -3.87
CA SER A 812 -32.45 -5.74 -4.77
C SER A 812 -33.79 -5.06 -4.48
N ASN A 813 -34.04 -4.68 -3.22
CA ASN A 813 -35.25 -3.96 -2.78
C ASN A 813 -35.10 -2.42 -2.78
N GLY A 814 -34.08 -1.88 -3.44
CA GLY A 814 -33.94 -0.45 -3.70
C GLY A 814 -32.97 0.31 -2.80
N PHE A 815 -32.32 -0.35 -1.82
CA PHE A 815 -31.22 0.27 -1.08
C PHE A 815 -30.05 0.58 -2.04
N ARG A 816 -29.57 1.82 -2.01
CA ARG A 816 -28.43 2.27 -2.82
C ARG A 816 -27.36 2.80 -1.87
N PRO A 817 -26.35 1.99 -1.51
CA PRO A 817 -25.29 2.47 -0.65
C PRO A 817 -24.52 3.60 -1.35
N ARG A 818 -24.22 4.68 -0.63
CA ARG A 818 -23.40 5.79 -1.14
C ARG A 818 -21.96 5.36 -1.30
N ARG A 819 -21.43 4.63 -0.31
CA ARG A 819 -20.06 4.09 -0.25
C ARG A 819 -20.08 2.58 -0.46
N SER A 820 -18.99 2.03 -0.99
CA SER A 820 -18.89 0.60 -1.26
C SER A 820 -18.80 -0.21 0.04
N LEU A 821 -19.52 -1.33 0.11
CA LEU A 821 -19.44 -2.29 1.21
C LEU A 821 -18.54 -3.45 0.80
N LEU A 822 -17.47 -3.69 1.57
CA LEU A 822 -16.51 -4.75 1.29
C LEU A 822 -16.56 -5.81 2.40
N PHE A 823 -17.02 -7.01 2.07
CA PHE A 823 -17.13 -8.16 2.95
C PHE A 823 -15.93 -9.08 2.75
N ILE A 824 -15.25 -9.44 3.84
CA ILE A 824 -14.00 -10.21 3.76
C ILE A 824 -14.00 -11.40 4.73
N SER A 825 -13.65 -12.58 4.23
CA SER A 825 -13.37 -13.76 5.05
C SER A 825 -11.85 -13.99 5.08
N TRP A 826 -11.24 -13.72 6.24
CA TRP A 826 -9.80 -13.80 6.46
C TRP A 826 -9.33 -15.23 6.77
N ASP A 827 -8.11 -15.55 6.37
CA ASP A 827 -7.41 -16.80 6.69
C ASP A 827 -6.12 -16.52 7.49
N GLY A 828 -5.58 -17.52 8.17
CA GLY A 828 -4.36 -17.40 8.99
C GLY A 828 -4.48 -16.46 10.21
N GLY A 829 -5.67 -16.22 10.74
CA GLY A 829 -5.91 -15.41 11.92
C GLY A 829 -5.28 -15.95 13.22
N ASP A 830 -5.28 -17.28 13.40
CA ASP A 830 -4.71 -17.92 14.60
C ASP A 830 -3.18 -17.83 14.69
N PHE A 831 -2.55 -17.41 13.60
CA PHE A 831 -1.12 -17.17 13.46
C PHE A 831 -0.77 -15.67 13.59
N GLY A 832 -1.64 -14.86 14.20
CA GLY A 832 -1.42 -13.42 14.38
C GLY A 832 -2.00 -12.59 13.23
N SER A 833 -3.25 -12.84 12.86
CA SER A 833 -3.96 -12.05 11.84
C SER A 833 -3.22 -11.99 10.49
N VAL A 834 -2.62 -13.10 10.06
CA VAL A 834 -1.74 -13.14 8.88
C VAL A 834 -2.48 -12.66 7.65
N GLY A 835 -3.58 -13.29 7.26
CA GLY A 835 -4.29 -12.95 6.02
C GLY A 835 -4.78 -11.50 5.96
N SER A 836 -5.24 -10.92 7.07
CA SER A 836 -5.65 -9.52 7.08
C SER A 836 -4.43 -8.59 6.99
N THR A 837 -3.33 -8.91 7.66
CA THR A 837 -2.11 -8.09 7.64
C THR A 837 -1.42 -8.12 6.29
N GLU A 838 -1.30 -9.28 5.63
CA GLU A 838 -0.71 -9.37 4.27
C GLU A 838 -1.46 -8.48 3.28
N TRP A 839 -2.80 -8.43 3.41
CA TRP A 839 -3.62 -7.52 2.63
C TRP A 839 -3.36 -6.05 3.00
N LEU A 840 -3.27 -5.71 4.29
CA LEU A 840 -2.91 -4.36 4.73
C LEU A 840 -1.53 -3.93 4.19
N GLU A 841 -0.54 -4.83 4.19
CA GLU A 841 0.81 -4.58 3.70
C GLU A 841 0.84 -4.33 2.20
N GLY A 842 0.06 -5.08 1.42
CA GLY A 842 -0.10 -4.85 -0.02
C GLY A 842 -0.70 -3.49 -0.37
N TYR A 843 -1.52 -2.92 0.51
CA TYR A 843 -2.23 -1.66 0.28
C TYR A 843 -1.82 -0.52 1.23
N LEU A 844 -0.74 -0.65 2.00
CA LEU A 844 -0.41 0.25 3.12
C LEU A 844 -0.39 1.75 2.74
N SER A 845 0.06 2.07 1.52
CA SER A 845 0.15 3.44 1.00
C SER A 845 -1.18 4.02 0.49
N VAL A 846 -2.18 3.17 0.21
CA VAL A 846 -3.44 3.57 -0.43
C VAL A 846 -4.67 3.26 0.43
N LEU A 847 -4.57 2.32 1.36
CA LEU A 847 -5.74 1.80 2.05
C LEU A 847 -6.42 2.86 2.92
N HIS A 848 -5.65 3.64 3.68
CA HIS A 848 -6.19 4.74 4.49
C HIS A 848 -6.85 5.85 3.65
N LEU A 849 -6.61 5.89 2.33
CA LEU A 849 -7.28 6.79 1.40
C LEU A 849 -8.66 6.27 1.02
N LYS A 850 -8.89 4.96 1.05
CA LYS A 850 -10.11 4.32 0.56
C LYS A 850 -10.97 3.72 1.66
N ALA A 851 -10.36 3.03 2.63
CA ALA A 851 -11.06 2.39 3.74
C ALA A 851 -11.50 3.42 4.78
N VAL A 852 -12.81 3.55 4.96
CA VAL A 852 -13.45 4.47 5.90
C VAL A 852 -13.32 3.93 7.32
N VAL A 853 -13.77 2.69 7.52
CA VAL A 853 -13.85 1.99 8.80
C VAL A 853 -13.68 0.50 8.54
N TYR A 854 -13.07 -0.20 9.51
CA TYR A 854 -13.06 -1.66 9.57
C TYR A 854 -13.92 -2.20 10.73
N VAL A 855 -14.81 -3.14 10.43
CA VAL A 855 -15.66 -3.83 11.43
C VAL A 855 -15.21 -5.29 11.49
N SER A 856 -14.74 -5.74 12.65
CA SER A 856 -14.39 -7.14 12.90
C SER A 856 -15.55 -7.88 13.56
N LEU A 857 -15.82 -9.09 13.07
CA LEU A 857 -16.77 -10.05 13.63
C LEU A 857 -16.07 -11.19 14.39
N ASP A 858 -14.78 -11.02 14.71
CA ASP A 858 -14.00 -12.01 15.44
C ASP A 858 -14.45 -12.07 16.91
N ASN A 859 -14.51 -13.27 17.49
CA ASN A 859 -14.93 -13.47 18.88
C ASN A 859 -16.26 -12.79 19.26
N ALA A 860 -17.21 -12.73 18.32
CA ALA A 860 -18.49 -12.03 18.47
C ALA A 860 -19.29 -12.47 19.70
N VAL A 861 -19.26 -13.76 20.02
CA VAL A 861 -20.05 -14.36 21.10
C VAL A 861 -19.17 -15.27 21.96
N LEU A 862 -18.81 -14.77 23.14
CA LEU A 862 -18.08 -15.51 24.19
C LEU A 862 -18.93 -15.69 25.47
N GLY A 863 -20.07 -15.02 25.56
CA GLY A 863 -21.01 -15.00 26.68
C GLY A 863 -22.31 -14.28 26.26
N ASP A 864 -23.22 -14.03 27.18
CA ASP A 864 -24.49 -13.33 26.92
C ASP A 864 -24.84 -12.22 27.93
N ASP A 865 -23.92 -11.85 28.84
CA ASP A 865 -24.21 -10.95 29.95
C ASP A 865 -23.78 -9.50 29.74
N LYS A 866 -22.55 -9.26 29.30
CA LYS A 866 -21.99 -7.93 29.06
C LYS A 866 -21.65 -7.75 27.59
N PHE A 867 -21.96 -6.57 27.08
CA PHE A 867 -21.57 -6.16 25.75
C PHE A 867 -20.35 -5.26 25.80
N HIS A 868 -19.34 -5.60 25.01
CA HIS A 868 -18.13 -4.82 24.84
C HIS A 868 -17.94 -4.42 23.38
N ALA A 869 -17.60 -3.14 23.18
CA ALA A 869 -17.13 -2.63 21.91
C ALA A 869 -15.66 -2.21 22.06
N LYS A 870 -14.76 -3.01 21.48
CA LYS A 870 -13.33 -2.72 21.43
C LYS A 870 -13.10 -1.84 20.20
N THR A 871 -12.76 -0.57 20.36
CA THR A 871 -12.87 0.37 19.23
C THR A 871 -11.92 1.57 19.30
N SER A 872 -11.69 2.18 18.14
CA SER A 872 -11.09 3.52 18.03
C SER A 872 -12.02 4.60 18.61
N PRO A 873 -11.48 5.67 19.24
CA PRO A 873 -12.28 6.78 19.76
C PRO A 873 -13.26 7.42 18.77
N LEU A 874 -12.95 7.38 17.47
CA LEU A 874 -13.78 7.99 16.42
C LEU A 874 -15.19 7.37 16.32
N LEU A 875 -15.34 6.10 16.69
CA LEU A 875 -16.60 5.35 16.53
C LEU A 875 -17.47 5.36 17.78
N ILE A 876 -16.97 5.84 18.92
CA ILE A 876 -17.67 5.79 20.22
C ILE A 876 -19.05 6.46 20.12
N SER A 877 -19.12 7.68 19.59
CA SER A 877 -20.36 8.44 19.48
C SER A 877 -21.36 7.79 18.52
N LEU A 878 -20.90 7.13 17.46
CA LEU A 878 -21.75 6.38 16.53
C LEU A 878 -22.34 5.14 17.20
N ILE A 879 -21.52 4.37 17.92
CA ILE A 879 -21.96 3.20 18.68
C ILE A 879 -22.98 3.62 19.74
N GLU A 880 -22.72 4.72 20.46
CA GLU A 880 -23.65 5.29 21.45
C GLU A 880 -25.01 5.62 20.82
N ASN A 881 -25.01 6.25 19.65
CA ASN A 881 -26.24 6.64 18.96
C ASN A 881 -27.04 5.41 18.47
N ILE A 882 -26.35 4.37 17.98
CA ILE A 882 -26.97 3.10 17.57
C ILE A 882 -27.54 2.36 18.77
N LEU A 883 -26.89 2.43 19.94
CA LEU A 883 -27.40 1.83 21.18
C LEU A 883 -28.60 2.61 21.74
N LYS A 884 -28.54 3.95 21.76
CA LYS A 884 -29.58 4.82 22.33
C LYS A 884 -30.86 4.88 21.50
N GLN A 885 -30.72 4.95 20.18
CA GLN A 885 -31.78 5.27 19.22
C GLN A 885 -32.79 6.31 19.72
N ALA A 886 -32.28 7.44 20.21
CA ALA A 886 -33.10 8.60 20.55
C ALA A 886 -33.26 9.51 19.32
N ARG A 887 -34.54 9.72 18.93
CA ARG A 887 -35.12 10.69 17.97
C ARG A 887 -35.30 10.23 16.52
N ALA A 888 -36.45 9.60 16.27
CA ALA A 888 -37.20 9.73 15.02
C ALA A 888 -38.69 9.98 15.31
N GLY A 889 -39.03 11.17 15.83
CA GLY A 889 -40.40 11.67 15.94
C GLY A 889 -41.40 10.84 16.76
N PRO A 890 -42.60 11.37 17.06
CA PRO A 890 -43.62 10.68 17.85
C PRO A 890 -44.38 9.57 17.10
N ALA A 891 -43.86 9.07 15.98
CA ALA A 891 -44.53 8.11 15.09
C ALA A 891 -43.76 6.81 14.83
N ALA A 892 -42.48 6.70 15.24
CA ALA A 892 -41.73 5.44 15.17
C ALA A 892 -41.96 4.65 16.47
N GLY A 893 -42.63 3.49 16.36
CA GLY A 893 -42.80 2.55 17.47
C GLY A 893 -41.47 1.97 17.96
N ASP A 894 -41.52 1.13 18.99
CA ASP A 894 -40.38 0.50 19.69
C ASP A 894 -39.52 -0.45 18.81
N GLU A 895 -39.78 -0.58 17.52
CA GLU A 895 -39.35 -1.68 16.63
C GLU A 895 -37.89 -1.58 16.10
N GLY A 896 -37.13 -0.56 16.47
CA GLY A 896 -35.75 -0.36 15.97
C GLY A 896 -34.62 -0.74 16.93
N LYS A 897 -34.92 -0.84 18.23
CA LYS A 897 -33.90 -0.94 19.29
C LYS A 897 -33.30 -2.35 19.32
N VAL A 898 -32.02 -2.45 19.67
CA VAL A 898 -31.36 -3.75 19.83
C VAL A 898 -31.78 -4.35 21.16
N ASP A 899 -32.53 -5.46 21.09
CA ASP A 899 -33.00 -6.18 22.27
C ASP A 899 -31.83 -6.81 23.05
N SER A 900 -31.96 -6.81 24.37
CA SER A 900 -31.06 -7.56 25.23
C SER A 900 -31.30 -9.07 25.07
N PRO A 901 -30.28 -9.88 24.76
CA PRO A 901 -30.45 -11.32 24.59
C PRO A 901 -30.75 -12.05 25.92
N ASN A 902 -30.41 -11.46 27.07
CA ASN A 902 -30.60 -12.07 28.39
C ASN A 902 -31.72 -11.44 29.23
N ARG A 903 -32.20 -10.23 28.89
CA ARG A 903 -33.29 -9.52 29.60
C ARG A 903 -34.44 -9.18 28.67
N SER A 904 -35.51 -9.98 28.73
CA SER A 904 -36.74 -9.76 27.95
C SER A 904 -37.36 -8.38 28.20
N GLY A 905 -37.61 -7.63 27.13
CA GLY A 905 -38.26 -6.31 27.18
C GLY A 905 -37.36 -5.16 27.62
N GLN A 906 -36.04 -5.36 27.70
CA GLN A 906 -35.05 -4.30 27.88
C GLN A 906 -34.16 -4.21 26.64
N THR A 907 -33.74 -2.99 26.32
CA THR A 907 -32.75 -2.76 25.27
C THR A 907 -31.34 -2.98 25.78
N LEU A 908 -30.41 -3.23 24.86
CA LEU A 908 -28.99 -3.36 25.18
C LEU A 908 -28.44 -2.10 25.89
N TYR A 909 -28.90 -0.91 25.50
CA TYR A 909 -28.51 0.34 26.15
C TYR A 909 -29.05 0.47 27.57
N GLU A 910 -30.31 0.11 27.81
CA GLU A 910 -30.91 0.12 29.15
C GLU A 910 -30.20 -0.87 30.08
N GLN A 911 -29.83 -2.06 29.58
CA GLN A 911 -29.05 -3.04 30.33
C GLN A 911 -27.71 -2.47 30.80
N VAL A 912 -27.01 -1.71 29.93
CA VAL A 912 -25.72 -1.10 30.22
C VAL A 912 -25.84 0.04 31.23
N VAL A 913 -26.78 0.96 31.02
CA VAL A 913 -26.95 2.17 31.86
C VAL A 913 -27.52 1.84 33.24
N PHE A 914 -28.32 0.78 33.36
CA PHE A 914 -28.89 0.37 34.64
C PHE A 914 -27.82 -0.05 35.66
N ASN A 915 -26.70 -0.63 35.21
CA ASN A 915 -25.65 -1.14 36.08
C ASN A 915 -24.61 -0.07 36.48
N ASN A 916 -24.40 0.98 35.69
CA ASN A 916 -23.35 1.99 35.92
C ASN A 916 -23.75 3.35 35.34
N HIS A 917 -23.43 4.48 36.02
CA HIS A 917 -23.84 5.82 35.57
C HIS A 917 -23.11 6.31 34.29
N SER A 918 -22.07 5.60 33.83
CA SER A 918 -21.33 5.89 32.59
C SER A 918 -21.29 4.65 31.69
N TRP A 919 -22.06 4.67 30.59
CA TRP A 919 -22.10 3.58 29.61
C TRP A 919 -20.73 3.34 28.95
N GLU A 920 -19.96 4.41 28.74
CA GLU A 920 -18.65 4.37 28.08
C GLU A 920 -17.66 3.52 28.89
N ALA A 921 -17.65 3.67 30.22
CA ALA A 921 -16.80 2.90 31.11
C ALA A 921 -17.16 1.40 31.15
N GLU A 922 -18.42 1.05 30.90
CA GLU A 922 -18.87 -0.34 30.91
C GLU A 922 -18.63 -1.04 29.56
N VAL A 923 -18.92 -0.36 28.45
CA VAL A 923 -18.95 -0.95 27.10
C VAL A 923 -17.64 -0.76 26.34
N ILE A 924 -17.04 0.43 26.39
CA ILE A 924 -15.89 0.75 25.54
C ILE A 924 -14.62 0.14 26.13
N ARG A 925 -13.85 -0.54 25.26
CA ARG A 925 -12.55 -1.14 25.57
C ARG A 925 -11.53 -0.76 24.49
N PRO A 926 -10.22 -0.71 24.82
CA PRO A 926 -9.19 -0.57 23.79
C PRO A 926 -9.11 -1.82 22.92
N LEU A 927 -8.66 -1.66 21.67
CA LEU A 927 -8.42 -2.78 20.75
C LEU A 927 -7.27 -3.67 21.25
N PRO A 928 -7.47 -5.00 21.36
CA PRO A 928 -6.45 -5.91 21.83
C PRO A 928 -5.52 -6.33 20.67
N MET A 929 -4.23 -6.54 20.98
CA MET A 929 -3.19 -6.75 19.95
C MET A 929 -3.40 -7.97 19.05
N ASP A 930 -4.06 -9.00 19.58
CA ASP A 930 -4.38 -10.26 18.91
C ASP A 930 -5.61 -10.18 17.98
N SER A 931 -6.28 -9.02 17.93
CA SER A 931 -7.41 -8.78 17.04
C SER A 931 -6.97 -8.26 15.67
N SER A 932 -7.62 -8.72 14.61
CA SER A 932 -7.49 -8.15 13.27
C SER A 932 -7.80 -6.64 13.24
N ALA A 933 -8.76 -6.18 14.05
CA ALA A 933 -9.12 -4.76 14.14
C ALA A 933 -7.98 -3.90 14.71
N TYR A 934 -7.13 -4.48 15.56
CA TYR A 934 -5.93 -3.80 16.02
C TYR A 934 -4.94 -3.56 14.89
N SER A 935 -4.71 -4.52 13.98
CA SER A 935 -3.82 -4.31 12.83
C SER A 935 -4.34 -3.18 11.92
N PHE A 936 -5.64 -3.11 11.64
CA PHE A 936 -6.21 -2.01 10.86
C PHE A 936 -5.94 -0.63 11.49
N THR A 937 -6.09 -0.50 12.81
CA THR A 937 -5.89 0.79 13.49
C THR A 937 -4.41 1.08 13.75
N ALA A 938 -3.70 0.15 14.38
CA ALA A 938 -2.35 0.37 14.89
C ALA A 938 -1.26 0.32 13.80
N PHE A 939 -1.48 -0.42 12.71
CA PHE A 939 -0.55 -0.55 11.58
C PHE A 939 -0.97 0.32 10.38
N ALA A 940 -2.22 0.21 9.93
CA ALA A 940 -2.71 0.89 8.72
C ALA A 940 -3.36 2.27 8.98
N GLY A 941 -3.71 2.60 10.23
CA GLY A 941 -4.30 3.90 10.57
C GLY A 941 -5.75 4.05 10.11
N VAL A 942 -6.50 2.95 10.03
CA VAL A 942 -7.93 2.91 9.70
C VAL A 942 -8.73 2.68 10.98
N PRO A 943 -9.76 3.49 11.30
CA PRO A 943 -10.53 3.30 12.52
C PRO A 943 -11.28 1.97 12.47
N ALA A 944 -11.14 1.18 13.53
CA ALA A 944 -11.73 -0.15 13.61
C ALA A 944 -12.55 -0.40 14.87
N VAL A 945 -13.47 -1.36 14.79
CA VAL A 945 -14.27 -1.85 15.92
C VAL A 945 -14.42 -3.38 15.89
N GLU A 946 -14.38 -4.01 17.05
CA GLU A 946 -14.75 -5.40 17.30
C GLU A 946 -15.85 -5.43 18.38
N PHE A 947 -16.95 -6.12 18.09
CA PHE A 947 -18.05 -6.32 19.03
C PHE A 947 -17.97 -7.69 19.67
N SER A 948 -18.14 -7.76 20.99
CA SER A 948 -18.10 -9.04 21.70
C SER A 948 -19.07 -9.04 22.88
N PHE A 949 -19.85 -10.12 23.00
CA PHE A 949 -20.56 -10.43 24.24
C PHE A 949 -19.73 -11.35 25.13
N THR A 950 -19.65 -11.02 26.42
CA THR A 950 -18.88 -11.75 27.44
C THR A 950 -19.71 -11.97 28.71
N GLU A 951 -19.24 -12.80 29.63
CA GLU A 951 -19.91 -13.04 30.93
C GLU A 951 -19.62 -11.89 31.94
N GLN A 952 -20.55 -11.58 32.85
CA GLN A 952 -20.49 -10.38 33.72
C GLN A 952 -19.44 -10.44 34.85
N ASP A 953 -19.40 -11.55 35.58
CA ASP A 953 -18.48 -11.84 36.69
C ASP A 953 -17.88 -13.24 36.50
N GLY A 954 -17.72 -13.61 35.22
CA GLY A 954 -17.30 -14.93 34.79
C GLY A 954 -15.90 -14.89 34.18
N PRO A 955 -15.17 -16.00 34.31
CA PRO A 955 -13.95 -16.19 33.55
C PRO A 955 -14.21 -16.16 32.04
N ALA A 956 -13.16 -15.87 31.26
CA ALA A 956 -13.23 -15.92 29.80
C ALA A 956 -13.77 -17.28 29.33
N TYR A 957 -14.46 -17.31 28.17
CA TYR A 957 -15.01 -18.54 27.59
C TYR A 957 -13.96 -19.68 27.64
N PRO A 958 -14.21 -20.75 28.40
CA PRO A 958 -13.14 -21.64 28.86
C PRO A 958 -12.58 -22.53 27.74
N PHE A 959 -13.31 -22.69 26.64
CA PHE A 959 -12.94 -23.56 25.54
C PHE A 959 -12.22 -22.83 24.41
N LEU A 960 -12.06 -21.50 24.50
CA LEU A 960 -11.40 -20.71 23.45
C LEU A 960 -9.99 -21.25 23.17
N HIS A 961 -9.64 -21.41 21.90
CA HIS A 961 -8.36 -21.98 21.46
C HIS A 961 -8.10 -23.42 21.94
N THR A 962 -9.16 -24.22 22.08
CA THR A 962 -9.06 -25.65 22.39
C THR A 962 -9.90 -26.47 21.42
N LYS A 963 -9.63 -27.78 21.34
CA LYS A 963 -10.46 -28.73 20.56
C LYS A 963 -11.90 -28.86 21.12
N GLU A 964 -12.17 -28.34 22.31
CA GLU A 964 -13.48 -28.34 22.96
C GLU A 964 -14.35 -27.13 22.57
N ASP A 965 -13.85 -26.22 21.71
CA ASP A 965 -14.64 -25.11 21.15
C ASP A 965 -15.63 -25.60 20.08
N THR A 966 -16.65 -26.32 20.51
CA THR A 966 -17.71 -26.88 19.67
C THR A 966 -19.01 -26.09 19.78
N TYR A 967 -19.87 -26.24 18.76
CA TYR A 967 -21.21 -25.65 18.76
C TYR A 967 -22.00 -26.06 20.00
N GLU A 968 -21.97 -27.34 20.37
CA GLU A 968 -22.72 -27.89 21.49
C GLU A 968 -22.26 -27.31 22.82
N ASN A 969 -20.95 -27.10 23.00
CA ASN A 969 -20.41 -26.52 24.22
C ASN A 969 -20.75 -25.03 24.32
N LEU A 970 -20.57 -24.26 23.24
CA LEU A 970 -20.94 -22.84 23.21
C LEU A 970 -22.44 -22.64 23.44
N HIS A 971 -23.28 -23.41 22.74
CA HIS A 971 -24.73 -23.35 22.89
C HIS A 971 -25.18 -23.75 24.30
N ARG A 972 -24.49 -24.70 24.94
CA ARG A 972 -24.77 -25.10 26.34
C ARG A 972 -24.35 -24.02 27.35
N VAL A 973 -23.18 -23.39 27.16
CA VAL A 973 -22.71 -22.27 28.01
C VAL A 973 -23.71 -21.12 27.98
N LEU A 974 -24.21 -20.77 26.80
CA LEU A 974 -25.20 -19.71 26.58
C LEU A 974 -26.65 -20.15 26.88
N ARG A 975 -26.85 -21.34 27.45
CA ARG A 975 -28.17 -21.87 27.84
C ARG A 975 -29.19 -21.87 26.70
N GLY A 976 -28.73 -22.12 25.48
CA GLY A 976 -29.54 -22.15 24.26
C GLY A 976 -29.75 -20.80 23.56
N ARG A 977 -29.21 -19.70 24.07
CA ARG A 977 -29.41 -18.34 23.53
C ARG A 977 -28.44 -17.94 22.41
N LEU A 978 -27.58 -18.84 21.95
CA LEU A 978 -26.56 -18.56 20.95
C LEU A 978 -27.11 -17.83 19.69
N PRO A 979 -28.22 -18.27 19.06
CA PRO A 979 -28.75 -17.56 17.89
C PRO A 979 -29.21 -16.14 18.20
N ALA A 980 -29.84 -15.92 19.36
CA ALA A 980 -30.32 -14.59 19.77
C ALA A 980 -29.17 -13.62 20.03
N VAL A 981 -28.08 -14.07 20.66
CA VAL A 981 -26.89 -13.24 20.91
C VAL A 981 -26.18 -12.92 19.59
N ALA A 982 -26.02 -13.92 18.71
CA ALA A 982 -25.43 -13.71 17.39
C ALA A 982 -26.27 -12.75 16.54
N GLN A 983 -27.60 -12.82 16.63
CA GLN A 983 -28.51 -11.89 15.96
C GLN A 983 -28.35 -10.46 16.49
N ALA A 984 -28.19 -10.26 17.81
CA ALA A 984 -27.94 -8.93 18.38
C ALA A 984 -26.63 -8.31 17.85
N VAL A 985 -25.55 -9.11 17.73
CA VAL A 985 -24.29 -8.65 17.12
C VAL A 985 -24.49 -8.31 15.64
N ALA A 986 -25.18 -9.17 14.88
CA ALA A 986 -25.49 -8.94 13.47
C ALA A 986 -26.32 -7.65 13.28
N GLN A 987 -27.31 -7.41 14.14
CA GLN A 987 -28.11 -6.20 14.11
C GLN A 987 -27.26 -4.94 14.32
N LEU A 988 -26.38 -4.97 15.33
CA LEU A 988 -25.54 -3.83 15.67
C LEU A 988 -24.48 -3.54 14.59
N ALA A 989 -23.83 -4.58 14.07
CA ALA A 989 -22.89 -4.47 12.96
C ALA A 989 -23.58 -3.98 11.68
N GLY A 990 -24.75 -4.53 11.33
CA GLY A 990 -25.49 -4.12 10.13
C GLY A 990 -26.00 -2.68 10.21
N GLN A 991 -26.53 -2.24 11.36
CA GLN A 991 -26.91 -0.84 11.55
C GLN A 991 -25.71 0.12 11.42
N LEU A 992 -24.53 -0.28 11.91
CA LEU A 992 -23.29 0.46 11.73
C LEU A 992 -22.92 0.58 10.23
N LEU A 993 -22.99 -0.52 9.48
CA LEU A 993 -22.73 -0.54 8.04
C LEU A 993 -23.72 0.34 7.27
N ILE A 994 -25.01 0.33 7.62
CA ILE A 994 -26.01 1.21 7.00
C ILE A 994 -25.62 2.67 7.25
N ARG A 995 -25.36 3.07 8.50
CA ARG A 995 -24.95 4.45 8.82
C ARG A 995 -23.71 4.89 8.05
N LEU A 996 -22.69 4.05 8.00
CA LEU A 996 -21.41 4.37 7.35
C LEU A 996 -21.51 4.38 5.81
N SER A 997 -22.43 3.61 5.22
CA SER A 997 -22.60 3.54 3.77
C SER A 997 -23.71 4.44 3.22
N HIS A 998 -24.71 4.82 4.03
CA HIS A 998 -25.85 5.63 3.62
C HIS A 998 -25.64 7.13 3.90
N ASP A 999 -25.16 7.50 5.09
CA ASP A 999 -25.18 8.90 5.52
C ASP A 999 -24.22 9.77 4.69
N HIS A 1000 -24.70 10.96 4.31
CA HIS A 1000 -23.97 11.91 3.47
C HIS A 1000 -22.65 12.33 4.12
N LEU A 1001 -22.70 12.73 5.40
CA LEU A 1001 -21.53 13.00 6.23
C LEU A 1001 -21.13 11.76 7.00
N LEU A 1002 -19.83 11.48 7.07
CA LEU A 1002 -19.32 10.38 7.89
C LEU A 1002 -19.54 10.65 9.37
N PRO A 1003 -20.25 9.75 10.09
CA PRO A 1003 -20.54 9.93 11.51
C PRO A 1003 -19.34 9.53 12.40
N LEU A 1004 -18.16 10.07 12.13
CA LEU A 1004 -16.93 9.85 12.90
C LEU A 1004 -16.62 11.07 13.78
N ASP A 1005 -16.42 10.84 15.08
CA ASP A 1005 -16.22 11.91 16.07
C ASP A 1005 -14.73 12.18 16.32
N PHE A 1006 -14.14 13.00 15.45
CA PHE A 1006 -12.73 13.42 15.55
C PHE A 1006 -12.41 14.29 16.79
N GLY A 1007 -13.44 14.84 17.47
CA GLY A 1007 -13.27 15.62 18.70
C GLY A 1007 -12.83 14.76 19.89
N ARG A 1008 -13.25 13.49 19.93
CA ARG A 1008 -12.95 12.55 21.04
C ARG A 1008 -11.46 12.34 21.30
N TYR A 1009 -10.62 12.47 20.27
CA TYR A 1009 -9.17 12.39 20.45
C TYR A 1009 -8.62 13.50 21.35
N GLY A 1010 -9.24 14.69 21.36
CA GLY A 1010 -8.86 15.77 22.27
C GLY A 1010 -9.02 15.37 23.75
N ASP A 1011 -10.04 14.56 24.07
CA ASP A 1011 -10.31 14.03 25.40
C ASP A 1011 -9.37 12.88 25.75
N VAL A 1012 -9.07 12.00 24.79
CA VAL A 1012 -8.09 10.92 24.96
C VAL A 1012 -6.71 11.50 25.28
N VAL A 1013 -6.26 12.49 24.51
CA VAL A 1013 -4.99 13.20 24.76
C VAL A 1013 -5.01 13.87 26.13
N LEU A 1014 -6.12 14.54 26.50
CA LEU A 1014 -6.23 15.19 27.81
C LEU A 1014 -6.05 14.22 28.97
N ARG A 1015 -6.71 13.06 28.91
CA ARG A 1015 -6.63 12.02 29.96
C ARG A 1015 -5.18 11.59 30.20
N HIS A 1016 -4.43 11.32 29.13
CA HIS A 1016 -3.04 10.88 29.24
C HIS A 1016 -2.08 12.00 29.68
N ILE A 1017 -2.29 13.23 29.21
CA ILE A 1017 -1.55 14.40 29.71
C ILE A 1017 -1.81 14.61 31.21
N GLY A 1018 -3.04 14.34 31.68
CA GLY A 1018 -3.39 14.35 33.09
C GLY A 1018 -2.46 13.47 33.94
N SER A 1019 -2.13 12.27 33.46
CA SER A 1019 -1.18 11.36 34.12
C SER A 1019 0.27 11.88 34.08
N LEU A 1020 0.70 12.55 33.00
CA LEU A 1020 2.03 13.18 32.94
C LEU A 1020 2.16 14.36 33.91
N ASN A 1021 1.05 15.05 34.18
CA ASN A 1021 1.00 16.22 35.04
C ASN A 1021 1.40 15.94 36.48
N GLU A 1022 1.17 14.71 36.95
CA GLU A 1022 1.60 14.25 38.27
C GLU A 1022 3.12 14.42 38.46
N PHE A 1023 3.91 14.35 37.39
CA PHE A 1023 5.37 14.44 37.39
C PHE A 1023 5.90 15.81 36.96
N SER A 1024 5.02 16.80 36.76
CA SER A 1024 5.39 18.13 36.26
C SER A 1024 6.43 18.86 37.13
N GLY A 1025 6.37 18.68 38.45
CA GLY A 1025 7.36 19.22 39.39
C GLY A 1025 8.76 18.62 39.19
N ASP A 1026 8.82 17.29 39.04
CA ASP A 1026 10.07 16.55 38.81
C ASP A 1026 10.70 16.89 37.46
N LEU A 1027 9.87 17.07 36.43
CA LEU A 1027 10.29 17.49 35.09
C LEU A 1027 10.81 18.94 35.07
N LYS A 1028 10.12 19.86 35.76
CA LYS A 1028 10.54 21.27 35.87
C LYS A 1028 11.89 21.40 36.59
N ALA A 1029 12.13 20.61 37.64
CA ALA A 1029 13.41 20.58 38.35
C ALA A 1029 14.60 20.20 37.43
N ARG A 1030 14.32 19.50 36.32
CA ARG A 1030 15.31 19.08 35.30
C ARG A 1030 15.30 19.95 34.04
N GLY A 1031 14.55 21.05 34.02
CA GLY A 1031 14.45 21.93 32.84
C GLY A 1031 13.68 21.30 31.66
N LEU A 1032 12.84 20.30 31.91
CA LEU A 1032 11.97 19.68 30.90
C LEU A 1032 10.58 20.34 30.95
N THR A 1033 10.02 20.65 29.79
CA THR A 1033 8.71 21.30 29.67
C THR A 1033 7.73 20.44 28.88
N LEU A 1034 6.51 20.31 29.40
CA LEU A 1034 5.38 19.69 28.70
C LEU A 1034 4.58 20.70 27.86
N GLN A 1035 4.99 21.97 27.84
CA GLN A 1035 4.27 23.08 27.17
C GLN A 1035 3.98 22.79 25.69
N TRP A 1036 4.92 22.17 24.98
CA TRP A 1036 4.75 21.82 23.57
C TRP A 1036 3.63 20.79 23.35
N VAL A 1037 3.48 19.81 24.23
CA VAL A 1037 2.38 18.82 24.16
C VAL A 1037 1.03 19.50 24.42
N TYR A 1038 0.98 20.46 25.37
CA TYR A 1038 -0.24 21.27 25.59
C TYR A 1038 -0.59 22.14 24.39
N SER A 1039 0.42 22.74 23.75
CA SER A 1039 0.24 23.55 22.55
C SER A 1039 -0.35 22.69 21.43
N ALA A 1040 0.29 21.56 21.12
CA ALA A 1040 -0.16 20.64 20.07
C ALA A 1040 -1.58 20.10 20.33
N ARG A 1041 -1.92 19.78 21.58
CA ARG A 1041 -3.30 19.42 21.94
C ARG A 1041 -4.27 20.59 21.72
N GLY A 1042 -3.88 21.79 22.13
CA GLY A 1042 -4.69 23.01 21.96
C GLY A 1042 -4.99 23.28 20.49
N ASP A 1043 -3.98 23.15 19.63
CA ASP A 1043 -4.12 23.24 18.18
C ASP A 1043 -5.06 22.17 17.63
N TYR A 1044 -4.90 20.91 18.05
CA TYR A 1044 -5.78 19.83 17.61
C TYR A 1044 -7.26 20.10 17.93
N ILE A 1045 -7.54 20.54 19.15
CA ILE A 1045 -8.92 20.84 19.58
C ILE A 1045 -9.50 22.03 18.81
N ARG A 1046 -8.72 23.09 18.61
CA ARG A 1046 -9.15 24.23 17.79
C ARG A 1046 -9.43 23.80 16.35
N ALA A 1047 -8.57 22.97 15.77
CA ALA A 1047 -8.75 22.43 14.42
C ALA A 1047 -10.03 21.57 14.32
N ALA A 1048 -10.27 20.71 15.30
CA ALA A 1048 -11.49 19.90 15.39
C ALA A 1048 -12.75 20.79 15.48
N GLU A 1049 -12.80 21.72 16.43
CA GLU A 1049 -13.95 22.61 16.60
C GLU A 1049 -14.19 23.50 15.37
N LYS A 1050 -13.11 23.95 14.72
CA LYS A 1050 -13.20 24.69 13.44
C LYS A 1050 -13.86 23.84 12.36
N LEU A 1051 -13.38 22.61 12.13
CA LEU A 1051 -13.97 21.71 11.14
C LEU A 1051 -15.44 21.40 11.45
N ARG A 1052 -15.77 21.15 12.72
CA ARG A 1052 -17.14 20.91 13.18
C ARG A 1052 -18.05 22.11 12.88
N LYS A 1053 -17.57 23.33 13.13
CA LYS A 1053 -18.29 24.57 12.84
C LYS A 1053 -18.48 24.78 11.33
N GLU A 1054 -17.45 24.51 10.53
CA GLU A 1054 -17.51 24.59 9.06
C GLU A 1054 -18.58 23.64 8.49
N ILE A 1055 -18.59 22.37 8.94
CA ILE A 1055 -19.60 21.38 8.57
C ILE A 1055 -21.00 21.87 8.92
N TYR A 1056 -21.21 22.32 10.16
CA TYR A 1056 -22.52 22.80 10.62
C TYR A 1056 -23.02 24.04 9.85
N SER A 1057 -22.10 24.90 9.40
CA SER A 1057 -22.44 26.10 8.63
C SER A 1057 -22.60 25.87 7.13
N SER A 1058 -22.38 24.64 6.64
CA SER A 1058 -22.42 24.31 5.21
C SER A 1058 -23.77 23.76 4.75
N GLU A 1059 -24.08 23.93 3.47
CA GLU A 1059 -25.29 23.36 2.87
C GLU A 1059 -25.09 21.87 2.56
N GLU A 1060 -25.93 21.01 3.14
CA GLU A 1060 -25.88 19.54 2.94
C GLU A 1060 -26.16 19.12 1.49
N SER A 1061 -26.79 19.98 0.68
CA SER A 1061 -27.09 19.72 -0.74
C SER A 1061 -25.86 19.80 -1.65
N ASP A 1062 -24.76 20.43 -1.22
CA ASP A 1062 -23.53 20.48 -2.01
C ASP A 1062 -22.72 19.19 -1.81
N GLU A 1063 -22.83 18.27 -2.77
CA GLU A 1063 -22.10 17.01 -2.75
C GLU A 1063 -20.58 17.17 -2.77
N ARG A 1064 -20.07 18.25 -3.40
CA ARG A 1064 -18.63 18.49 -3.50
C ARG A 1064 -18.06 18.96 -2.16
N LEU A 1065 -18.76 19.86 -1.47
CA LEU A 1065 -18.40 20.29 -0.12
C LEU A 1065 -18.51 19.12 0.87
N THR A 1066 -19.60 18.36 0.80
CA THR A 1066 -19.78 17.16 1.64
C THR A 1066 -18.67 16.14 1.41
N ARG A 1067 -18.31 15.87 0.15
CA ARG A 1067 -17.18 15.01 -0.18
C ARG A 1067 -15.87 15.57 0.34
N MET A 1068 -15.64 16.89 0.26
CA MET A 1068 -14.46 17.53 0.83
C MET A 1068 -14.41 17.36 2.36
N TYR A 1069 -15.53 17.47 3.07
CA TYR A 1069 -15.57 17.24 4.52
C TYR A 1069 -15.40 15.77 4.89
N ASN A 1070 -16.01 14.84 4.16
CA ASN A 1070 -15.78 13.41 4.33
C ASN A 1070 -14.32 13.08 4.09
N VAL A 1071 -13.73 13.63 3.02
CA VAL A 1071 -12.30 13.57 2.80
C VAL A 1071 -11.59 14.21 3.98
N ARG A 1072 -11.98 15.34 4.57
CA ARG A 1072 -11.34 15.90 5.79
C ARG A 1072 -11.37 15.00 7.02
N ILE A 1073 -12.51 14.37 7.25
CA ILE A 1073 -12.73 13.38 8.31
C ILE A 1073 -11.89 12.12 8.02
N MET A 1074 -11.74 11.78 6.74
CA MET A 1074 -10.95 10.64 6.25
C MET A 1074 -9.50 10.96 5.86
N ARG A 1075 -9.07 12.23 5.78
CA ARG A 1075 -7.85 12.75 5.11
C ARG A 1075 -7.62 14.24 5.44
N GLY A 1076 -6.42 14.71 5.79
CA GLY A 1076 -6.13 16.17 5.82
C GLY A 1076 -6.31 16.88 4.46
N VAL A 1077 -6.44 18.22 4.42
CA VAL A 1077 -6.85 19.00 3.21
C VAL A 1077 -5.81 19.06 2.07
N ASP A 1078 -6.36 19.06 0.84
CA ASP A 1078 -5.80 19.45 -0.45
C ASP A 1078 -6.20 20.92 -0.83
N GLN A 1079 -5.25 21.79 -1.15
CA GLN A 1079 -5.39 23.26 -1.04
C GLN A 1079 -5.92 24.03 -2.28
N GLN A 1080 -6.76 23.46 -3.17
CA GLN A 1080 -7.12 24.15 -4.43
C GLN A 1080 -8.60 24.43 -4.75
N SER A 1081 -9.58 24.08 -3.90
CA SER A 1081 -11.01 24.29 -4.24
C SER A 1081 -11.69 25.52 -3.62
N GLN A 1082 -11.11 26.18 -2.62
CA GLN A 1082 -11.74 27.35 -1.97
C GLN A 1082 -11.13 28.67 -2.44
N LYS A 1083 -11.63 29.21 -3.56
CA LYS A 1083 -11.75 30.66 -3.81
C LYS A 1083 -12.42 30.90 -5.16
N ARG A 1084 -13.76 30.98 -5.18
CA ARG A 1084 -14.51 31.83 -6.14
C ARG A 1084 -15.83 32.27 -5.50
N SER A 1085 -15.89 33.54 -5.07
CA SER A 1085 -17.12 34.33 -5.07
C SER A 1085 -17.14 35.19 -6.35
N PRO A 1086 -18.32 35.53 -6.92
CA PRO A 1086 -18.43 36.12 -8.25
C PRO A 1086 -18.50 37.64 -8.18
N VAL A 1087 -17.40 38.33 -7.84
CA VAL A 1087 -17.26 39.78 -8.08
C VAL A 1087 -15.78 40.08 -8.31
N GLU A 1088 -15.48 40.91 -9.31
CA GLU A 1088 -14.15 41.41 -9.72
C GLU A 1088 -13.34 40.55 -10.69
N GLU A 1089 -13.74 40.65 -11.96
CA GLU A 1089 -12.86 40.52 -13.11
C GLU A 1089 -12.25 41.90 -13.40
N GLN A 1090 -10.96 42.10 -13.09
CA GLN A 1090 -10.00 42.91 -13.88
C GLN A 1090 -8.63 43.06 -13.18
N ARG A 1091 -7.56 42.76 -13.96
CA ARG A 1091 -6.12 43.05 -13.79
C ARG A 1091 -5.27 42.12 -12.90
N GLY A 1092 -4.22 41.59 -13.52
CA GLY A 1092 -2.98 41.16 -12.84
C GLY A 1092 -2.64 39.68 -13.04
N VAL A 1093 -1.79 39.39 -14.01
CA VAL A 1093 -1.19 38.05 -14.26
C VAL A 1093 -0.13 37.78 -13.20
N GLY A 1094 -0.29 36.68 -12.46
CA GLY A 1094 0.66 36.21 -11.44
C GLY A 1094 0.68 34.68 -11.39
N LEU A 1095 1.90 34.13 -11.33
CA LEU A 1095 2.25 32.71 -11.29
C LEU A 1095 1.38 31.89 -10.31
N ARG A 1096 1.00 30.67 -10.70
CA ARG A 1096 0.42 29.66 -9.81
C ARG A 1096 1.24 28.37 -9.87
N SER A 1097 2.06 28.20 -8.85
CA SER A 1097 2.70 26.96 -8.40
C SER A 1097 1.66 25.90 -8.04
N TYR A 1098 1.80 24.69 -8.60
CA TYR A 1098 1.03 23.51 -8.18
C TYR A 1098 1.93 22.64 -7.30
N LEU A 1099 1.86 22.87 -5.98
CA LEU A 1099 2.26 21.91 -4.96
C LEU A 1099 1.28 20.72 -5.03
N ILE A 1100 1.79 19.49 -5.10
CA ILE A 1100 1.01 18.27 -4.91
C ILE A 1100 1.21 17.82 -3.45
N PRO A 1101 0.18 17.84 -2.57
CA PRO A 1101 0.32 17.43 -1.17
C PRO A 1101 0.02 15.94 -0.96
N PHE A 1102 0.80 15.30 -0.10
CA PHE A 1102 0.49 14.03 0.57
C PHE A 1102 -0.63 14.29 1.61
N SER A 1103 -1.70 13.50 1.61
CA SER A 1103 -2.81 13.63 2.58
C SER A 1103 -3.39 12.28 3.00
N ALA A 1104 -3.49 12.04 4.32
CA ALA A 1104 -3.93 10.78 4.92
C ALA A 1104 -4.91 10.98 6.09
N GLN A 1105 -5.55 9.92 6.59
CA GLN A 1105 -6.67 9.91 7.57
C GLN A 1105 -6.39 10.55 8.93
N VAL A 1106 -7.41 11.09 9.62
CA VAL A 1106 -7.24 11.64 11.00
C VAL A 1106 -6.64 10.57 11.92
N GLU A 1107 -7.16 9.34 11.82
CA GLU A 1107 -6.62 8.16 12.51
C GLU A 1107 -5.18 7.86 12.05
N PHE A 1108 -4.90 7.95 10.74
CA PHE A 1108 -3.57 7.72 10.18
C PHE A 1108 -2.52 8.72 10.67
N TYR A 1109 -2.87 10.00 10.91
CA TYR A 1109 -1.91 10.98 11.44
C TYR A 1109 -1.51 10.72 12.88
N PHE A 1110 -2.20 9.82 13.58
CA PHE A 1110 -1.74 9.31 14.88
C PHE A 1110 -0.74 8.17 14.75
N LEU A 1111 -0.44 7.68 13.54
CA LEU A 1111 0.74 6.87 13.28
C LEU A 1111 1.98 7.76 13.27
N SER A 1112 2.97 7.42 14.09
CA SER A 1112 4.26 8.12 14.08
C SER A 1112 4.91 8.01 12.70
N GLN A 1113 5.09 9.16 12.06
CA GLN A 1113 5.77 9.28 10.76
C GLN A 1113 7.30 9.13 10.88
N TYR A 1114 7.82 9.14 12.11
CA TYR A 1114 9.24 9.13 12.43
C TYR A 1114 9.79 7.73 12.72
N VAL A 1115 8.94 6.69 12.64
CA VAL A 1115 9.31 5.31 12.94
C VAL A 1115 8.97 4.41 11.76
N SER A 1116 9.91 3.54 11.41
CA SER A 1116 9.77 2.59 10.30
C SER A 1116 8.75 1.48 10.64
N PRO A 1117 7.82 1.14 9.73
CA PRO A 1117 6.94 -0.01 9.89
C PRO A 1117 7.68 -1.35 10.03
N ALA A 1118 8.91 -1.45 9.50
CA ALA A 1118 9.70 -2.68 9.60
C ALA A 1118 10.28 -2.89 11.01
N ASP A 1119 10.65 -1.80 11.69
CA ASP A 1119 11.26 -1.86 13.04
C ASP A 1119 10.18 -1.86 14.13
N SER A 1120 9.11 -1.10 13.92
CA SER A 1120 7.96 -1.04 14.83
C SER A 1120 6.68 -0.96 13.99
N PRO A 1121 6.04 -2.11 13.68
CA PRO A 1121 4.86 -2.13 12.82
C PRO A 1121 3.70 -1.32 13.42
N PHE A 1122 3.53 -1.39 14.75
CA PHE A 1122 2.46 -0.67 15.44
C PHE A 1122 2.87 0.78 15.77
N ARG A 1123 2.72 1.66 14.79
CA ARG A 1123 3.20 3.06 14.85
C ARG A 1123 2.25 4.03 15.55
N HIS A 1124 1.02 3.61 15.85
CA HIS A 1124 0.01 4.46 16.46
C HIS A 1124 0.44 4.98 17.85
N ILE A 1125 0.42 6.28 18.11
CA ILE A 1125 0.94 6.86 19.35
C ILE A 1125 0.17 6.44 20.61
N PHE A 1126 -1.11 6.06 20.48
CA PHE A 1126 -1.96 5.63 21.61
C PHE A 1126 -2.06 4.12 21.76
N LEU A 1127 -2.08 3.39 20.65
CA LEU A 1127 -2.38 1.95 20.61
C LEU A 1127 -1.17 1.12 20.23
N GLY A 1128 -0.18 1.74 19.59
CA GLY A 1128 1.01 1.07 19.08
C GLY A 1128 2.00 0.70 20.17
N ARG A 1129 3.21 0.31 19.74
CA ARG A 1129 4.30 -0.10 20.63
C ARG A 1129 5.62 0.44 20.14
N GLY A 1130 6.44 0.90 21.08
CA GLY A 1130 7.75 1.50 20.84
C GLY A 1130 7.90 2.86 21.51
N ASP A 1131 9.10 3.43 21.38
CA ASP A 1131 9.48 4.70 22.02
C ASP A 1131 8.65 5.91 21.56
N HIS A 1132 8.03 5.85 20.39
CA HIS A 1132 7.12 6.90 19.90
C HIS A 1132 5.77 6.95 20.61
N THR A 1133 5.45 5.97 21.45
CA THR A 1133 4.13 5.85 22.08
C THR A 1133 4.00 6.65 23.36
N LEU A 1134 2.79 7.11 23.64
CA LEU A 1134 2.45 7.81 24.87
C LEU A 1134 2.56 6.90 26.12
N GLY A 1135 2.28 5.61 25.95
CA GLY A 1135 2.48 4.60 26.99
C GLY A 1135 3.95 4.48 27.38
N ALA A 1136 4.86 4.35 26.40
CA ALA A 1136 6.30 4.28 26.67
C ALA A 1136 6.83 5.56 27.34
N LEU A 1137 6.30 6.73 26.96
CA LEU A 1137 6.65 8.00 27.61
C LEU A 1137 6.23 8.02 29.09
N LEU A 1138 5.01 7.60 29.40
CA LEU A 1138 4.49 7.53 30.77
C LEU A 1138 5.30 6.56 31.64
N ASP A 1139 5.57 5.38 31.11
CA ASP A 1139 6.38 4.36 31.77
C ASP A 1139 7.79 4.85 32.08
N HIS A 1140 8.40 5.55 31.14
CA HIS A 1140 9.72 6.11 31.34
C HIS A 1140 9.71 7.20 32.43
N VAL A 1141 8.70 8.07 32.47
CA VAL A 1141 8.56 9.10 33.51
C VAL A 1141 8.36 8.50 34.90
N ARG A 1142 7.63 7.38 35.01
CA ARG A 1142 7.46 6.67 36.30
C ARG A 1142 8.79 6.25 36.91
N LEU A 1143 9.84 6.04 36.10
CA LEU A 1143 11.20 5.75 36.58
C LEU A 1143 11.85 6.90 37.35
N LEU A 1144 11.32 8.13 37.31
CA LEU A 1144 11.79 9.23 38.15
C LEU A 1144 11.51 9.00 39.64
N ARG A 1145 10.39 8.34 39.95
CA ARG A 1145 9.92 8.11 41.33
C ARG A 1145 10.21 6.70 41.84
N SER A 1146 10.52 5.75 40.95
CA SER A 1146 10.85 4.38 41.35
C SER A 1146 12.17 4.25 42.16
N GLY A 1147 12.92 5.34 42.32
CA GLY A 1147 13.99 5.46 43.32
C GLY A 1147 13.51 5.61 44.77
N GLY A 1148 12.21 5.74 45.03
CA GLY A 1148 11.68 5.90 46.39
C GLY A 1148 10.18 5.61 46.54
N SER A 1149 9.87 4.45 47.13
CA SER A 1149 8.60 4.02 47.74
C SER A 1149 7.33 3.95 46.86
N GLY A 1150 6.60 2.84 47.00
CA GLY A 1150 5.50 2.46 46.12
C GLY A 1150 4.20 3.27 46.27
N ALA A 1151 3.54 3.46 45.13
CA ALA A 1151 2.09 3.62 45.00
C ALA A 1151 1.68 3.26 43.55
N LEU A 1152 0.58 2.52 43.44
CA LEU A 1152 0.03 1.84 42.25
C LEU A 1152 -0.57 2.77 41.17
N GLY A 1153 -0.64 2.28 39.92
CA GLY A 1153 -1.59 2.77 38.91
C GLY A 1153 -1.21 2.58 37.42
N ALA A 1154 -1.42 1.36 36.90
CA ALA A 1154 -1.72 0.90 35.53
C ALA A 1154 -1.19 1.61 34.24
N VAL A 1155 -0.82 0.74 33.28
CA VAL A 1155 -0.82 0.82 31.79
C VAL A 1155 0.53 1.05 31.09
N SER A 1156 0.91 0.00 30.32
CA SER A 1156 1.81 -0.13 29.14
C SER A 1156 3.33 -0.27 29.34
N SER A 1157 3.74 -1.48 29.78
CA SER A 1157 5.10 -2.00 29.98
C SER A 1157 6.06 -1.90 28.79
N GLN A 1158 7.05 -1.00 28.85
CA GLN A 1158 8.30 -1.04 28.04
C GLN A 1158 9.55 -0.54 28.81
N VAL A 1159 9.87 -1.17 29.94
CA VAL A 1159 11.12 -0.89 30.67
C VAL A 1159 12.09 -2.07 30.51
N VAL A 1160 13.20 -1.83 29.80
CA VAL A 1160 14.40 -2.67 29.86
C VAL A 1160 14.92 -2.63 31.30
N PRO A 1161 15.02 -3.76 32.04
CA PRO A 1161 15.43 -3.74 33.43
C PRO A 1161 16.91 -3.33 33.54
N GLY A 1162 17.21 -2.25 34.28
CA GLY A 1162 18.59 -1.91 34.68
C GLY A 1162 19.05 -0.48 34.38
N LEU A 1163 18.32 0.29 33.57
CA LEU A 1163 18.64 1.69 33.28
C LEU A 1163 17.63 2.60 33.98
N GLY A 1164 18.10 3.37 34.98
CA GLY A 1164 17.30 4.44 35.59
C GLY A 1164 16.86 5.48 34.55
N PHE A 1165 16.00 6.43 34.96
CA PHE A 1165 15.47 7.47 34.05
C PHE A 1165 16.56 8.10 33.15
N GLN A 1166 16.39 7.96 31.83
CA GLN A 1166 17.30 8.51 30.83
C GLN A 1166 16.71 9.76 30.18
N GLU A 1167 17.29 10.92 30.49
CA GLU A 1167 16.77 12.19 30.00
C GLU A 1167 16.79 12.32 28.47
N SER A 1168 17.84 11.83 27.80
CA SER A 1168 17.98 11.90 26.34
C SER A 1168 16.88 11.12 25.61
N ARG A 1169 16.58 9.89 26.08
CA ARG A 1169 15.50 9.07 25.55
C ARG A 1169 14.14 9.72 25.85
N PHE A 1170 13.92 10.23 27.07
CA PHE A 1170 12.67 10.93 27.40
C PHE A 1170 12.42 12.16 26.49
N ARG A 1171 13.44 13.00 26.25
CA ARG A 1171 13.35 14.15 25.34
C ARG A 1171 12.96 13.72 23.92
N ARG A 1172 13.53 12.63 23.41
CA ARG A 1172 13.20 12.07 22.10
C ARG A 1172 11.75 11.58 22.06
N GLN A 1173 11.32 10.80 23.03
CA GLN A 1173 9.94 10.29 23.12
C GLN A 1173 8.93 11.44 23.18
N LEU A 1174 9.20 12.47 24.00
CA LEU A 1174 8.36 13.66 24.12
C LEU A 1174 8.27 14.43 22.79
N ALA A 1175 9.39 14.59 22.09
CA ALA A 1175 9.43 15.26 20.78
C ALA A 1175 8.64 14.50 19.72
N LEU A 1176 8.83 13.17 19.61
CA LEU A 1176 8.10 12.31 18.68
C LEU A 1176 6.59 12.45 18.87
N LEU A 1177 6.13 12.28 20.11
CA LEU A 1177 4.72 12.44 20.46
C LEU A 1177 4.17 13.83 20.09
N THR A 1178 4.89 14.89 20.46
CA THR A 1178 4.48 16.27 20.24
C THR A 1178 4.31 16.55 18.76
N TRP A 1179 5.31 16.21 17.94
CA TRP A 1179 5.29 16.52 16.51
C TRP A 1179 4.29 15.65 15.75
N THR A 1180 4.04 14.40 16.17
CA THR A 1180 2.95 13.59 15.61
C THR A 1180 1.59 14.21 15.91
N LEU A 1181 1.34 14.65 17.15
CA LEU A 1181 0.10 15.33 17.53
C LEU A 1181 -0.09 16.66 16.79
N GLN A 1182 0.99 17.44 16.62
CA GLN A 1182 0.96 18.67 15.85
C GLN A 1182 0.67 18.39 14.37
N GLY A 1183 1.28 17.35 13.79
CA GLY A 1183 0.99 16.90 12.42
C GLY A 1183 -0.49 16.59 12.23
N ALA A 1184 -1.10 15.88 13.18
CA ALA A 1184 -2.53 15.60 13.18
C ALA A 1184 -3.38 16.88 13.27
N ALA A 1185 -3.00 17.84 14.12
CA ALA A 1185 -3.69 19.13 14.23
C ALA A 1185 -3.62 19.95 12.92
N ASN A 1186 -2.44 20.02 12.31
CA ASN A 1186 -2.19 20.76 11.08
C ASN A 1186 -3.01 20.19 9.92
N ALA A 1187 -3.04 18.86 9.81
CA ALA A 1187 -3.83 18.17 8.80
C ALA A 1187 -5.34 18.41 8.95
N LEU A 1188 -5.84 18.45 10.20
CA LEU A 1188 -7.25 18.67 10.50
C LEU A 1188 -7.68 20.13 10.23
N SER A 1189 -6.81 21.10 10.52
CA SER A 1189 -7.09 22.55 10.38
C SER A 1189 -7.33 22.99 8.93
N GLY A 1190 -6.68 22.33 7.96
CA GLY A 1190 -6.81 22.58 6.52
C GLY A 1190 -6.08 23.82 5.99
N ASP A 1191 -5.86 24.83 6.84
CA ASP A 1191 -4.96 25.96 6.58
C ASP A 1191 -3.76 25.88 7.51
N VAL A 1192 -2.61 25.46 6.98
CA VAL A 1192 -1.34 25.41 7.73
C VAL A 1192 -0.92 26.80 8.24
N TRP A 1193 -1.38 27.88 7.60
CA TRP A 1193 -1.03 29.27 7.91
C TRP A 1193 -1.91 29.95 8.96
N ASN A 1194 -2.98 29.29 9.44
CA ASN A 1194 -3.95 29.87 10.39
C ASN A 1194 -3.71 29.42 11.86
N ILE A 1195 -2.61 28.71 12.11
CA ILE A 1195 -2.22 28.26 13.45
C ILE A 1195 -1.36 29.35 14.10
N ASP A 1196 -1.57 29.61 15.39
CA ASP A 1196 -0.97 30.72 16.14
C ASP A 1196 0.55 30.80 15.94
N ASN A 1197 1.01 31.77 15.12
CA ASN A 1197 2.44 32.09 14.97
C ASN A 1197 3.02 32.87 16.18
N ASN A 1198 2.28 32.94 17.29
CA ASN A 1198 2.62 33.74 18.47
C ASN A 1198 3.33 32.94 19.57
N PHE A 1199 3.80 31.72 19.27
CA PHE A 1199 4.47 30.82 20.22
C PHE A 1199 5.97 30.70 19.99
#